data_AF-A0A1V5QAK7-F1
#
_entry.id   AF-A0A1V5QAK7-F1
#
_cell.length_a   1.000
_cell.length_b   1.000
_cell.length_c   1.000
_cell.angle_alpha   90.00
_cell.angle_beta   90.00
_cell.angle_gamma   90.00
#
_symmetry.space_group_name_H-M   'P 1'
#
loop_
_entity.id
_entity.type
_entity.pdbx_description
1 polymer ?
#
loop_
_entity_poly.entity_id
_entity_poly.type
_entity_poly.pdbx_seq_one_letter_code
_entity_poly.pdbx_strand_id
1 'polypeptide(L)'
;MKKIRRYSGLVLSGVLTAGSVFGGAATAFSKPVYTFAGEQLGATDFDDGRGLPWHIMESETGKMEFEIADGVYRITIVNPGGASNGGDDRWDCQFRHRGLKIVAGHTYHVHYEIKASNPGKYYTKIGNLAGDVEVWHNMSNGSDLGATWDPIPYDTAGQWKTVDLTFTAGQSLDVAEWAFHLGGDGQYTSGVCFPAGTVIEFDNMSLFDETSNENDYVEEPAWVRSDILTNQVGYFEDMAKKATLLSDSKSAVGFSLVDESGKEVWSGKSEPMGLDADSGDNVHVLDFSDFNEKGVYTIKADNGAVSREFAIGDSQTYSALLYDSLNYFYQNRSAIAIESQFITSGDKNGLARAAGHPSDVAEIRTSFTDQATSGSQDVTGGWYDAGDHGKYVVNGGISLWLLQNQYETALKTGNESSYADGTMNIPENNNGCPDLLDEARWEMDWFGTMLVKEGDCKDMVYHKVHDEKWTGLALAPADDTMKRVILPPTTAATLNVAACAAQASRLWAGIDDAYSEQCLDIAKRTYAAAKAHPDMYAPTGNFPGGGSYGDDDVTDEFYWAATELYITTGDDSYYNDMKASPFFMQVQTTLSGGESVDTYGSFGWGHTASLGTLSVLLNEDKVDAGDMSKAKDAVLAAADRFIEKENEQGYGLPYSGGTLSNTDSAQGYLWGSNSFVADNAIVIAYAYILSDDAKYLNGAVSAMDYLLGRNANDYSYVTGYGTHAAKYPHHRYWAGLIDDSFPLAPNGVMVGGPNSGMEDPWVKGMGWKKGTIPPAKCYLDHIEAYSANECTINWNAPLAWLTGFITENSKDGIIQGAVNLSAASDPGSAAPVNTAAGSADANATGAGGTGMAADGTINGKKPMSGWLIALIVFGAVAVIVSIEIFVYKMLQMKKQDASAAQGIKLDYGNMNSDASQNIEMEDTAAAEVTVTETSAMQEIATEETAATETVSAVTDKPSSVIEFYDPETAAPDAYPASDASQSPAVSPSVPNEYSASNASQSPAVSPTAPEYLYDAWGNPQMRVLYDASGKPVYVPIT
;
A
#
# COMPACT_ATOMS: atom_id res chain seq x y z
N MET A 1 -3.29 23.28 32.19
CA MET A 1 -4.52 23.07 32.99
C MET A 1 -5.23 21.74 32.68
N LYS A 2 -5.05 21.09 31.49
CA LYS A 2 -5.63 19.77 31.12
C LYS A 2 -5.79 18.78 32.30
N LYS A 3 -4.72 18.48 33.06
CA LYS A 3 -4.74 17.55 34.23
C LYS A 3 -5.75 17.84 35.36
N ILE A 4 -6.45 18.97 35.39
CA ILE A 4 -7.50 19.27 36.39
C ILE A 4 -8.91 18.87 35.90
N ARG A 5 -9.13 18.70 34.58
CA ARG A 5 -10.40 18.16 34.03
C ARG A 5 -10.58 16.66 34.33
N ARG A 6 -9.48 15.90 34.43
CA ARG A 6 -9.43 14.42 34.55
C ARG A 6 -10.10 13.79 35.80
N TYR A 7 -10.85 14.53 36.61
CA TYR A 7 -11.54 14.04 37.81
C TYR A 7 -13.08 14.23 37.78
N SER A 8 -13.66 14.69 36.68
CA SER A 8 -15.10 14.98 36.60
C SER A 8 -15.98 13.76 36.35
N GLY A 9 -15.62 12.89 35.39
CA GLY A 9 -16.47 11.73 35.02
C GLY A 9 -16.44 10.59 36.05
N LEU A 10 -15.25 10.29 36.60
CA LEU A 10 -14.96 9.08 37.40
C LEU A 10 -15.55 9.09 38.84
N VAL A 11 -16.55 9.93 39.12
CA VAL A 11 -17.15 10.12 40.46
C VAL A 11 -18.61 9.65 40.51
N LEU A 12 -19.28 9.42 39.37
CA LEU A 12 -20.73 9.15 39.30
C LEU A 12 -21.18 7.73 39.70
N SER A 13 -20.47 7.08 40.63
CA SER A 13 -20.89 5.82 41.26
C SER A 13 -20.64 5.78 42.78
N GLY A 14 -20.10 6.84 43.39
CA GLY A 14 -19.61 6.79 44.78
C GLY A 14 -20.57 7.23 45.91
N VAL A 15 -21.70 7.88 45.62
CA VAL A 15 -22.42 8.69 46.64
C VAL A 15 -23.95 8.53 46.61
N LEU A 16 -24.47 7.37 47.02
CA LEU A 16 -25.91 7.17 47.27
C LEU A 16 -26.29 6.37 48.55
N THR A 17 -25.33 6.06 49.42
CA THR A 17 -25.54 5.18 50.61
C THR A 17 -25.14 5.82 51.94
N ALA A 18 -25.62 7.04 52.21
CA ALA A 18 -25.41 7.73 53.50
C ALA A 18 -26.66 8.51 53.99
N GLY A 19 -27.84 7.88 54.01
CA GLY A 19 -29.11 8.61 54.21
C GLY A 19 -30.29 7.82 54.78
N SER A 20 -30.10 6.99 55.81
CA SER A 20 -31.20 6.21 56.42
C SER A 20 -31.29 6.33 57.94
N VAL A 21 -32.31 7.05 58.45
CA VAL A 21 -32.79 6.89 59.84
C VAL A 21 -34.33 7.04 59.88
N PHE A 22 -34.99 6.07 60.54
CA PHE A 22 -36.44 5.99 60.83
C PHE A 22 -37.40 5.88 59.63
N GLY A 23 -38.04 4.70 59.44
CA GLY A 23 -39.12 4.59 58.44
C GLY A 23 -39.97 3.30 58.34
N GLY A 24 -39.46 2.11 58.70
CA GLY A 24 -40.30 0.90 58.83
C GLY A 24 -40.49 -0.01 57.59
N ALA A 25 -39.90 -1.20 57.67
CA ALA A 25 -40.38 -2.48 57.13
C ALA A 25 -40.76 -2.64 55.63
N ALA A 26 -39.78 -3.09 54.83
CA ALA A 26 -39.93 -4.31 53.99
C ALA A 26 -38.55 -4.89 53.66
N THR A 27 -38.37 -6.21 53.74
CA THR A 27 -37.11 -6.87 53.35
C THR A 27 -37.21 -7.49 51.96
N ALA A 28 -36.52 -6.89 50.99
CA ALA A 28 -36.18 -7.52 49.72
C ALA A 28 -34.65 -7.70 49.66
N PHE A 29 -34.18 -8.92 49.39
CA PHE A 29 -32.76 -9.17 49.14
C PHE A 29 -32.44 -8.86 47.67
N SER A 30 -32.07 -7.62 47.39
CA SER A 30 -31.30 -7.33 46.18
C SER A 30 -29.93 -8.01 46.30
N LYS A 31 -29.57 -8.82 45.31
CA LYS A 31 -28.15 -9.16 45.08
C LYS A 31 -27.42 -7.87 44.68
N PRO A 32 -26.11 -7.74 44.96
CA PRO A 32 -25.32 -6.72 44.25
C PRO A 32 -25.42 -7.02 42.75
N VAL A 33 -25.97 -6.07 42.00
CA VAL A 33 -25.73 -5.99 40.56
C VAL A 33 -24.31 -5.45 40.45
N TYR A 34 -23.41 -6.26 39.90
CA TYR A 34 -22.14 -5.74 39.41
C TYR A 34 -22.47 -5.01 38.11
N THR A 35 -22.28 -3.70 38.10
CA THR A 35 -22.30 -2.89 36.87
C THR A 35 -21.01 -3.21 36.12
N PHE A 36 -21.10 -4.19 35.22
CA PHE A 36 -20.13 -4.36 34.15
C PHE A 36 -20.40 -3.25 33.15
N ALA A 37 -19.39 -2.43 32.89
CA ALA A 37 -19.48 -1.31 31.98
C ALA A 37 -18.07 -0.97 31.47
N GLY A 38 -17.94 -0.65 30.19
CA GLY A 38 -16.64 -0.49 29.55
C GLY A 38 -16.67 0.23 28.20
N GLU A 39 -15.48 0.54 27.70
CA GLU A 39 -15.22 1.51 26.61
C GLU A 39 -15.01 0.80 25.27
N GLN A 40 -15.71 1.21 24.22
CA GLN A 40 -15.66 0.57 22.90
C GLN A 40 -14.65 1.19 21.91
N LEU A 41 -14.08 2.37 22.19
CA LEU A 41 -13.31 3.11 21.18
C LEU A 41 -11.80 2.81 21.11
N GLY A 42 -11.16 2.43 22.23
CA GLY A 42 -9.70 2.37 22.31
C GLY A 42 -9.05 3.76 22.38
N ALA A 43 -8.81 4.41 21.25
CA ALA A 43 -8.28 5.78 21.22
C ALA A 43 -9.35 6.82 21.63
N THR A 44 -9.07 7.54 22.71
CA THR A 44 -10.03 8.43 23.38
C THR A 44 -9.52 9.87 23.54
N ASP A 45 -8.30 10.10 24.04
CA ASP A 45 -7.75 11.46 24.29
C ASP A 45 -6.56 11.85 23.39
N PHE A 46 -6.10 10.95 22.52
CA PHE A 46 -5.01 11.15 21.54
C PHE A 46 -3.68 11.67 22.16
N ASP A 47 -3.52 11.59 23.49
CA ASP A 47 -2.43 12.21 24.29
C ASP A 47 -1.07 11.51 24.05
N ASP A 48 -1.06 10.35 23.38
CA ASP A 48 0.12 9.60 22.93
C ASP A 48 0.51 9.83 21.46
N GLY A 49 -0.31 10.54 20.68
CA GLY A 49 -0.08 10.84 19.27
C GLY A 49 -0.67 9.84 18.27
N ARG A 50 -1.34 8.77 18.72
CA ARG A 50 -2.07 7.81 17.85
C ARG A 50 -3.54 8.22 17.71
N GLY A 51 -4.12 7.99 16.54
CA GLY A 51 -5.53 8.30 16.23
C GLY A 51 -6.42 7.06 16.10
N LEU A 52 -5.88 5.97 15.57
CA LEU A 52 -6.63 4.74 15.26
C LEU A 52 -7.35 4.14 16.49
N PRO A 53 -8.56 3.55 16.32
CA PRO A 53 -9.25 3.29 15.04
C PRO A 53 -9.97 4.51 14.42
N TRP A 54 -9.88 5.70 15.01
CA TRP A 54 -10.41 6.91 14.39
C TRP A 54 -9.59 7.31 13.15
N HIS A 55 -10.30 7.51 12.04
CA HIS A 55 -9.71 7.88 10.75
C HIS A 55 -10.66 8.78 9.95
N ILE A 56 -10.12 9.43 8.91
CA ILE A 56 -10.93 10.17 7.93
C ILE A 56 -11.36 9.27 6.77
N MET A 57 -12.52 9.55 6.18
CA MET A 57 -12.94 9.04 4.87
C MET A 57 -13.43 10.19 3.99
N GLU A 58 -13.13 10.12 2.70
CA GLU A 58 -13.50 11.10 1.69
C GLU A 58 -14.27 10.42 0.56
N SER A 59 -15.18 11.17 -0.07
CA SER A 59 -15.61 10.92 -1.45
C SER A 59 -14.62 11.55 -2.43
N GLU A 60 -14.70 11.20 -3.72
CA GLU A 60 -13.94 11.79 -4.82
C GLU A 60 -13.88 13.34 -4.81
N THR A 61 -14.96 13.99 -4.39
CA THR A 61 -15.14 15.45 -4.35
C THR A 61 -14.92 16.06 -2.97
N GLY A 62 -14.85 15.24 -1.92
CA GLY A 62 -14.41 15.67 -0.61
C GLY A 62 -12.89 15.67 -0.53
N LYS A 63 -12.33 16.59 0.25
CA LYS A 63 -10.89 16.58 0.55
C LYS A 63 -10.63 17.10 1.94
N MET A 64 -9.85 16.35 2.70
CA MET A 64 -9.35 16.73 4.01
C MET A 64 -7.84 16.51 4.10
N GLU A 65 -7.28 17.11 5.13
CA GLU A 65 -5.96 16.77 5.69
C GLU A 65 -6.16 16.53 7.19
N PHE A 66 -5.26 15.78 7.82
CA PHE A 66 -5.29 15.62 9.27
C PHE A 66 -3.90 15.56 9.89
N GLU A 67 -3.82 15.94 11.17
CA GLU A 67 -2.67 15.69 12.03
C GLU A 67 -3.13 15.24 13.43
N ILE A 68 -2.32 14.43 14.10
CA ILE A 68 -2.50 14.10 15.51
C ILE A 68 -1.35 14.75 16.28
N ALA A 69 -1.70 15.67 17.19
CA ALA A 69 -0.73 16.52 17.90
C ALA A 69 -1.34 17.15 19.17
N ASP A 70 -0.52 17.48 20.18
CA ASP A 70 -0.94 18.15 21.43
C ASP A 70 -2.05 17.46 22.27
N GLY A 71 -2.31 16.18 21.99
CA GLY A 71 -3.46 15.44 22.53
C GLY A 71 -4.79 15.94 21.94
N VAL A 72 -4.87 16.05 20.61
CA VAL A 72 -6.09 16.21 19.81
C VAL A 72 -5.89 15.54 18.44
N TYR A 73 -6.98 15.07 17.83
CA TYR A 73 -7.04 14.74 16.40
C TYR A 73 -7.52 16.00 15.65
N ARG A 74 -6.73 16.55 14.73
CA ARG A 74 -7.09 17.75 13.94
C ARG A 74 -7.40 17.38 12.51
N ILE A 75 -8.50 17.90 11.96
CA ILE A 75 -8.92 17.73 10.57
C ILE A 75 -9.08 19.10 9.91
N THR A 76 -8.43 19.32 8.78
CA THR A 76 -8.66 20.49 7.92
C THR A 76 -9.60 20.08 6.78
N ILE A 77 -10.73 20.76 6.65
CA ILE A 77 -11.59 20.65 5.45
C ILE A 77 -10.91 21.42 4.32
N VAL A 78 -10.36 20.72 3.33
CA VAL A 78 -9.72 21.33 2.14
C VAL A 78 -10.79 21.61 1.08
N ASN A 79 -11.62 20.62 0.75
CA ASN A 79 -12.83 20.76 -0.04
C ASN A 79 -13.98 20.04 0.70
N PRO A 80 -15.10 20.70 1.05
CA PRO A 80 -16.22 20.03 1.71
C PRO A 80 -16.97 19.05 0.80
N GLY A 81 -16.81 19.11 -0.53
CA GLY A 81 -17.64 18.36 -1.47
C GLY A 81 -19.11 18.84 -1.46
N GLY A 82 -20.03 17.90 -1.67
CA GLY A 82 -21.47 18.13 -1.80
C GLY A 82 -21.90 18.64 -3.17
N ALA A 83 -23.21 18.69 -3.38
CA ALA A 83 -23.84 18.99 -4.67
C ALA A 83 -23.43 20.34 -5.28
N SER A 84 -23.09 21.35 -4.46
CA SER A 84 -22.56 22.63 -4.97
C SER A 84 -21.11 22.54 -5.49
N ASN A 85 -20.37 21.49 -5.14
CA ASN A 85 -18.98 21.24 -5.56
C ASN A 85 -18.83 19.93 -6.37
N GLY A 86 -19.93 19.40 -6.93
CA GLY A 86 -19.95 18.21 -7.78
C GLY A 86 -20.08 16.86 -7.06
N GLY A 87 -20.18 16.88 -5.73
CA GLY A 87 -20.35 15.71 -4.88
C GLY A 87 -21.79 15.43 -4.46
N ASP A 88 -21.97 14.64 -3.40
CA ASP A 88 -23.28 14.11 -3.02
C ASP A 88 -23.93 14.88 -1.86
N ASP A 89 -23.33 14.87 -0.66
CA ASP A 89 -23.90 15.49 0.55
C ASP A 89 -22.81 15.69 1.65
N ARG A 90 -23.23 15.85 2.91
CA ARG A 90 -22.39 15.96 4.10
C ARG A 90 -21.37 14.83 4.31
N TRP A 91 -21.64 13.64 3.77
CA TRP A 91 -20.80 12.44 3.93
C TRP A 91 -19.62 12.41 2.96
N ASP A 92 -19.49 13.42 2.10
CA ASP A 92 -18.32 13.60 1.24
C ASP A 92 -17.01 13.78 2.04
N CYS A 93 -17.11 14.27 3.29
CA CYS A 93 -16.03 14.34 4.25
C CYS A 93 -16.49 13.76 5.60
N GLN A 94 -15.82 12.71 6.08
CA GLN A 94 -16.18 12.01 7.31
C GLN A 94 -14.99 11.82 8.25
N PHE A 95 -15.28 11.83 9.55
CA PHE A 95 -14.38 11.34 10.59
C PHE A 95 -15.09 10.22 11.34
N ARG A 96 -14.50 9.02 11.43
CA ARG A 96 -15.23 7.84 11.94
C ARG A 96 -14.36 6.82 12.66
N HIS A 97 -15.03 5.97 13.41
CA HIS A 97 -14.53 4.76 14.05
C HIS A 97 -15.34 3.55 13.55
N ARG A 98 -14.73 2.36 13.43
CA ARG A 98 -15.30 1.13 12.86
C ARG A 98 -15.03 -0.08 13.77
N GLY A 99 -15.82 -1.14 13.61
CA GLY A 99 -15.71 -2.37 14.40
C GLY A 99 -16.46 -2.33 15.74
N LEU A 100 -17.43 -1.42 15.87
CA LEU A 100 -18.24 -1.28 17.08
C LEU A 100 -19.36 -2.33 17.10
N LYS A 101 -19.62 -2.92 18.27
CA LYS A 101 -20.70 -3.89 18.47
C LYS A 101 -21.76 -3.34 19.41
N ILE A 102 -22.96 -3.14 18.88
CA ILE A 102 -24.10 -2.56 19.58
C ILE A 102 -25.14 -3.63 19.84
N VAL A 103 -25.71 -3.70 21.05
CA VAL A 103 -26.62 -4.76 21.48
C VAL A 103 -27.99 -4.20 21.85
N ALA A 104 -29.06 -4.81 21.32
CA ALA A 104 -30.44 -4.40 21.57
C ALA A 104 -30.78 -4.35 23.07
N GLY A 105 -31.22 -3.19 23.54
CA GLY A 105 -31.58 -2.95 24.94
C GLY A 105 -30.42 -2.60 25.88
N HIS A 106 -29.16 -2.61 25.41
CA HIS A 106 -28.05 -2.02 26.15
C HIS A 106 -28.15 -0.49 26.11
N THR A 107 -27.69 0.14 27.18
CA THR A 107 -27.60 1.60 27.32
C THR A 107 -26.16 2.02 27.21
N TYR A 108 -25.90 2.99 26.33
CA TYR A 108 -24.58 3.51 25.99
C TYR A 108 -24.48 4.97 26.40
N HIS A 109 -23.39 5.35 27.05
CA HIS A 109 -22.97 6.74 27.25
C HIS A 109 -22.10 7.19 26.08
N VAL A 110 -22.41 8.35 25.53
CA VAL A 110 -21.74 8.97 24.38
C VAL A 110 -21.14 10.29 24.84
N HIS A 111 -19.81 10.41 24.73
CA HIS A 111 -19.08 11.61 25.10
C HIS A 111 -18.04 11.99 24.04
N TYR A 112 -17.91 13.29 23.75
CA TYR A 112 -16.85 13.85 22.91
C TYR A 112 -16.69 15.36 23.14
N GLU A 113 -15.47 15.89 23.02
CA GLU A 113 -15.25 17.32 22.81
C GLU A 113 -14.90 17.60 21.34
N ILE A 114 -15.57 18.58 20.72
CA ILE A 114 -15.30 19.07 19.35
C ILE A 114 -15.05 20.57 19.35
N LYS A 115 -14.07 21.04 18.56
CA LYS A 115 -13.75 22.46 18.38
C LYS A 115 -13.36 22.79 16.93
N ALA A 116 -14.30 23.34 16.17
CA ALA A 116 -14.04 23.92 14.85
C ALA A 116 -13.58 25.40 14.93
N SER A 117 -12.69 25.80 14.02
CA SER A 117 -12.13 27.15 13.89
C SER A 117 -13.16 28.17 13.37
N ASN A 118 -14.10 27.72 12.53
CA ASN A 118 -15.19 28.51 11.95
C ASN A 118 -16.56 28.08 12.54
N PRO A 119 -17.59 28.95 12.45
CA PRO A 119 -18.98 28.52 12.61
C PRO A 119 -19.39 27.55 11.49
N GLY A 120 -20.34 26.68 11.78
CA GLY A 120 -20.86 25.68 10.85
C GLY A 120 -21.90 24.78 11.52
N LYS A 121 -21.92 23.51 11.14
CA LYS A 121 -22.78 22.45 11.66
C LYS A 121 -22.15 21.09 11.33
N TYR A 122 -22.57 20.02 11.98
CA TYR A 122 -22.13 18.66 11.65
C TYR A 122 -23.23 17.64 11.94
N TYR A 123 -23.18 16.50 11.27
CA TYR A 123 -24.02 15.35 11.57
C TYR A 123 -23.20 14.28 12.29
N THR A 124 -23.79 13.49 13.17
CA THR A 124 -23.13 12.30 13.71
C THR A 124 -24.12 11.17 14.00
N LYS A 125 -23.72 9.93 13.68
CA LYS A 125 -24.50 8.70 13.82
C LYS A 125 -23.66 7.56 14.39
N ILE A 126 -24.33 6.63 15.06
CA ILE A 126 -23.86 5.25 15.22
C ILE A 126 -24.82 4.38 14.40
N GLY A 127 -24.28 3.57 13.49
CA GLY A 127 -25.06 2.81 12.52
C GLY A 127 -24.25 1.76 11.78
N ASN A 128 -24.87 1.04 10.84
CA ASN A 128 -24.18 0.04 10.02
C ASN A 128 -23.27 0.69 8.96
N LEU A 129 -22.38 -0.12 8.38
CA LEU A 129 -21.42 0.33 7.35
C LEU A 129 -22.11 0.72 6.02
N ALA A 130 -23.26 0.13 5.71
CA ALA A 130 -24.06 0.48 4.53
C ALA A 130 -24.80 1.83 4.66
N GLY A 131 -24.90 2.39 5.88
CA GLY A 131 -25.46 3.71 6.14
C GLY A 131 -26.99 3.82 6.06
N ASP A 132 -27.70 2.73 5.78
CA ASP A 132 -29.18 2.68 5.75
C ASP A 132 -29.81 2.39 7.12
N VAL A 133 -29.02 1.96 8.11
CA VAL A 133 -29.46 1.66 9.47
C VAL A 133 -28.69 2.47 10.52
N GLU A 134 -29.41 3.31 11.28
CA GLU A 134 -28.88 4.08 12.41
C GLU A 134 -29.51 3.58 13.72
N VAL A 135 -28.68 3.39 14.76
CA VAL A 135 -29.12 3.07 16.14
C VAL A 135 -29.08 4.29 17.06
N TRP A 136 -28.32 5.31 16.69
CA TRP A 136 -28.29 6.63 17.33
C TRP A 136 -27.86 7.71 16.33
N HIS A 137 -28.37 8.94 16.47
CA HIS A 137 -27.84 10.12 15.78
C HIS A 137 -28.07 11.42 16.55
N ASN A 138 -27.32 12.48 16.20
CA ASN A 138 -27.61 13.89 16.46
C ASN A 138 -28.21 14.26 17.85
N MET A 139 -27.57 13.82 18.95
CA MET A 139 -28.04 14.07 20.33
C MET A 139 -29.38 13.40 20.70
N SER A 140 -29.87 12.46 19.90
CA SER A 140 -31.11 11.72 20.15
C SER A 140 -31.09 11.04 21.51
N ASN A 141 -32.23 11.09 22.19
CA ASN A 141 -32.50 10.33 23.42
C ASN A 141 -33.36 9.07 23.13
N GLY A 142 -33.43 8.65 21.86
CA GLY A 142 -34.23 7.53 21.39
C GLY A 142 -35.71 7.83 21.11
N SER A 143 -36.21 9.04 21.40
CA SER A 143 -37.62 9.41 21.12
C SER A 143 -37.85 10.07 19.75
N ASP A 144 -36.77 10.48 19.10
CA ASP A 144 -36.67 11.18 17.81
C ASP A 144 -35.82 10.42 16.76
N LEU A 145 -35.35 9.21 17.10
CA LEU A 145 -34.57 8.35 16.22
C LEU A 145 -35.34 8.07 14.91
N GLY A 146 -34.73 8.43 13.78
CA GLY A 146 -35.34 8.28 12.45
C GLY A 146 -36.46 9.28 12.14
N ALA A 147 -36.60 10.36 12.93
CA ALA A 147 -37.56 11.43 12.69
C ALA A 147 -36.92 12.77 12.24
N THR A 148 -35.64 13.00 12.54
CA THR A 148 -34.93 14.25 12.21
C THR A 148 -33.47 14.01 11.81
N TRP A 149 -33.09 14.39 10.59
CA TRP A 149 -31.71 14.29 10.09
C TRP A 149 -30.97 15.64 10.04
N ASP A 150 -31.52 16.67 10.69
CA ASP A 150 -30.98 18.04 10.72
C ASP A 150 -29.62 18.09 11.44
N PRO A 151 -28.52 18.53 10.79
CA PRO A 151 -27.20 18.61 11.42
C PRO A 151 -27.15 19.53 12.65
N ILE A 152 -26.40 19.10 13.68
CA ILE A 152 -26.15 19.84 14.91
C ILE A 152 -25.47 21.19 14.58
N PRO A 153 -26.06 22.35 14.94
CA PRO A 153 -25.41 23.65 14.76
C PRO A 153 -24.15 23.83 15.63
N TYR A 154 -23.18 24.57 15.09
CA TYR A 154 -21.95 24.97 15.77
C TYR A 154 -21.70 26.47 15.51
N ASP A 155 -22.15 27.32 16.43
CA ASP A 155 -22.01 28.78 16.38
C ASP A 155 -20.80 29.31 17.19
N THR A 156 -20.19 28.46 18.02
CA THR A 156 -19.12 28.82 18.96
C THR A 156 -17.71 28.62 18.40
N ALA A 157 -17.38 29.32 17.30
CA ALA A 157 -16.07 29.28 16.66
C ALA A 157 -14.89 29.38 17.65
N GLY A 158 -13.96 28.42 17.57
CA GLY A 158 -12.77 28.35 18.43
C GLY A 158 -13.01 27.98 19.91
N GLN A 159 -14.23 27.61 20.32
CA GLN A 159 -14.54 27.15 21.68
C GLN A 159 -14.90 25.66 21.69
N TRP A 160 -14.35 24.89 22.63
CA TRP A 160 -14.72 23.49 22.81
C TRP A 160 -16.21 23.34 23.14
N LYS A 161 -16.89 22.49 22.37
CA LYS A 161 -18.25 22.03 22.62
C LYS A 161 -18.18 20.58 23.09
N THR A 162 -18.44 20.34 24.37
CA THR A 162 -18.60 19.00 24.94
C THR A 162 -20.00 18.47 24.64
N VAL A 163 -20.10 17.20 24.26
CA VAL A 163 -21.33 16.41 24.20
C VAL A 163 -21.21 15.28 25.22
N ASP A 164 -22.31 15.01 25.93
CA ASP A 164 -22.40 14.04 27.03
C ASP A 164 -23.87 13.65 27.21
N LEU A 165 -24.21 12.38 26.93
CA LEU A 165 -25.59 11.85 27.00
C LEU A 165 -25.62 10.32 27.03
N THR A 166 -26.77 9.72 27.35
CA THR A 166 -27.02 8.29 27.16
C THR A 166 -28.14 8.01 26.16
N PHE A 167 -28.04 6.88 25.45
CA PHE A 167 -29.12 6.31 24.65
C PHE A 167 -29.25 4.79 24.92
N THR A 168 -30.42 4.22 24.68
CA THR A 168 -30.62 2.75 24.72
C THR A 168 -30.83 2.25 23.29
N ALA A 169 -30.02 1.29 22.84
CA ALA A 169 -30.07 0.79 21.47
C ALA A 169 -31.37 0.02 21.19
N GLY A 170 -32.10 0.41 20.14
CA GLY A 170 -33.39 -0.22 19.77
C GLY A 170 -33.25 -1.60 19.12
N GLN A 171 -32.06 -1.92 18.60
CA GLN A 171 -31.71 -3.16 17.89
C GLN A 171 -30.20 -3.40 18.01
N SER A 172 -29.75 -4.62 17.73
CA SER A 172 -28.32 -4.93 17.66
C SER A 172 -27.73 -4.57 16.30
N LEU A 173 -26.44 -4.27 16.27
CA LEU A 173 -25.58 -4.25 15.09
C LEU A 173 -24.29 -4.97 15.47
N ASP A 174 -24.01 -6.10 14.82
CA ASP A 174 -22.78 -6.86 15.07
C ASP A 174 -21.55 -6.17 14.47
N VAL A 175 -21.72 -5.41 13.38
CA VAL A 175 -20.72 -4.50 12.80
C VAL A 175 -21.34 -3.10 12.65
N ALA A 176 -20.81 -2.13 13.40
CA ALA A 176 -21.22 -0.73 13.34
C ALA A 176 -20.02 0.23 13.23
N GLU A 177 -20.30 1.44 12.75
CA GLU A 177 -19.41 2.60 12.78
C GLU A 177 -20.05 3.75 13.57
N TRP A 178 -19.20 4.54 14.23
CA TRP A 178 -19.56 5.88 14.71
C TRP A 178 -18.93 6.90 13.75
N ALA A 179 -19.76 7.59 12.98
CA ALA A 179 -19.33 8.59 12.01
C ALA A 179 -19.75 10.02 12.39
N PHE A 180 -18.92 10.98 12.01
CA PHE A 180 -19.19 12.42 11.95
C PHE A 180 -19.15 12.83 10.48
N HIS A 181 -20.23 13.38 9.94
CA HIS A 181 -20.28 13.90 8.57
C HIS A 181 -20.08 15.42 8.59
N LEU A 182 -19.05 15.88 7.88
CA LEU A 182 -18.44 17.21 8.01
C LEU A 182 -18.45 18.01 6.69
N GLY A 183 -18.81 17.38 5.58
CA GLY A 183 -18.67 17.87 4.21
C GLY A 183 -19.77 18.81 3.71
N GLY A 184 -20.28 18.54 2.52
CA GLY A 184 -20.99 19.52 1.70
C GLY A 184 -22.49 19.66 1.93
N ASP A 185 -23.13 20.33 0.97
CA ASP A 185 -24.59 20.39 0.83
C ASP A 185 -25.11 19.25 -0.05
N GLY A 186 -26.40 18.93 0.04
CA GLY A 186 -27.00 17.87 -0.76
C GLY A 186 -28.50 17.68 -0.49
N GLN A 187 -29.01 16.50 -0.82
CA GLN A 187 -30.42 16.13 -0.64
C GLN A 187 -30.91 16.27 0.83
N TYR A 188 -30.04 15.98 1.80
CA TYR A 188 -30.36 15.96 3.23
C TYR A 188 -29.73 17.12 4.01
N THR A 189 -28.86 17.91 3.37
CA THR A 189 -28.08 18.96 4.03
C THR A 189 -28.13 20.29 3.26
N SER A 190 -28.92 21.25 3.77
CA SER A 190 -29.02 22.58 3.15
C SER A 190 -27.79 23.45 3.46
N GLY A 191 -26.92 23.66 2.47
CA GLY A 191 -25.63 24.36 2.62
C GLY A 191 -24.56 23.52 3.32
N VAL A 192 -23.27 23.77 3.05
CA VAL A 192 -22.15 22.97 3.58
C VAL A 192 -22.15 22.88 5.11
N CYS A 193 -21.65 21.77 5.66
CA CYS A 193 -21.48 21.58 7.12
C CYS A 193 -20.40 22.50 7.68
N PHE A 194 -19.19 22.45 7.13
CA PHE A 194 -18.13 23.42 7.37
C PHE A 194 -17.54 23.94 6.05
N PRO A 195 -17.14 25.23 5.97
CA PRO A 195 -16.48 25.77 4.78
C PRO A 195 -15.04 25.26 4.67
N ALA A 196 -14.49 25.29 3.45
CA ALA A 196 -13.06 25.05 3.20
C ALA A 196 -12.16 25.95 4.08
N GLY A 197 -11.00 25.43 4.49
CA GLY A 197 -10.09 26.06 5.45
C GLY A 197 -10.56 25.99 6.91
N THR A 198 -11.61 25.24 7.23
CA THR A 198 -12.00 24.98 8.62
C THR A 198 -11.13 23.88 9.22
N VAL A 199 -10.51 24.16 10.36
CA VAL A 199 -9.80 23.17 11.18
C VAL A 199 -10.73 22.74 12.31
N ILE A 200 -10.92 21.44 12.47
CA ILE A 200 -11.81 20.80 13.44
C ILE A 200 -10.96 19.90 14.33
N GLU A 201 -10.93 20.19 15.63
CA GLU A 201 -10.26 19.34 16.62
C GLU A 201 -11.26 18.46 17.37
N PHE A 202 -10.87 17.20 17.61
CA PHE A 202 -11.54 16.22 18.45
C PHE A 202 -10.63 15.81 19.62
N ASP A 203 -11.22 15.65 20.81
CA ASP A 203 -10.54 15.27 22.07
C ASP A 203 -11.58 14.59 23.00
N ASN A 204 -11.14 13.71 23.91
CA ASN A 204 -11.97 12.98 24.87
C ASN A 204 -13.17 12.26 24.22
N MET A 205 -12.95 11.46 23.17
CA MET A 205 -13.97 10.56 22.60
C MET A 205 -14.26 9.42 23.60
N SER A 206 -15.51 8.99 23.76
CA SER A 206 -15.89 7.80 24.56
C SER A 206 -17.25 7.26 24.11
N LEU A 207 -17.33 5.93 23.93
CA LEU A 207 -18.56 5.17 23.76
C LEU A 207 -18.58 4.04 24.79
N PHE A 208 -19.29 4.27 25.89
CA PHE A 208 -19.22 3.43 27.08
C PHE A 208 -20.53 2.65 27.26
N ASP A 209 -20.50 1.32 27.14
CA ASP A 209 -21.66 0.46 27.43
C ASP A 209 -21.88 0.46 28.96
N GLU A 210 -23.01 0.99 29.44
CA GLU A 210 -23.36 1.02 30.88
C GLU A 210 -23.96 -0.31 31.38
N THR A 211 -24.14 -1.29 30.48
CA THR A 211 -24.96 -2.49 30.67
C THR A 211 -24.14 -3.77 30.69
N SER A 212 -23.12 -3.85 29.82
CA SER A 212 -22.15 -4.94 29.76
C SER A 212 -20.74 -4.41 29.51
N ASN A 213 -19.75 -5.29 29.65
CA ASN A 213 -18.36 -5.03 29.26
C ASN A 213 -17.83 -6.13 28.32
N GLU A 214 -18.75 -6.85 27.66
CA GLU A 214 -18.46 -7.96 26.75
C GLU A 214 -17.95 -7.52 25.37
N ASN A 215 -18.17 -6.25 25.02
CA ASN A 215 -17.80 -5.62 23.74
C ASN A 215 -16.81 -4.45 24.00
N ASP A 216 -16.03 -4.51 25.08
CA ASP A 216 -14.96 -3.55 25.37
C ASP A 216 -13.89 -3.60 24.28
N TYR A 217 -13.29 -2.45 23.96
CA TYR A 217 -12.11 -2.42 23.09
C TYR A 217 -10.94 -3.14 23.76
N VAL A 218 -10.45 -4.19 23.12
CA VAL A 218 -9.22 -4.88 23.50
C VAL A 218 -8.10 -4.34 22.60
N GLU A 219 -7.12 -3.64 23.20
CA GLU A 219 -5.86 -3.36 22.49
C GLU A 219 -5.13 -4.69 22.32
N GLU A 220 -5.02 -5.18 21.07
CA GLU A 220 -4.27 -6.38 20.75
C GLU A 220 -2.82 -6.24 21.26
N PRO A 221 -2.29 -7.22 22.02
CA PRO A 221 -0.99 -7.09 22.64
C PRO A 221 0.10 -7.03 21.58
N ALA A 222 0.79 -5.89 21.50
CA ALA A 222 1.83 -5.63 20.51
C ALA A 222 2.84 -6.79 20.39
N TRP A 223 3.05 -7.25 19.16
CA TRP A 223 3.99 -8.33 18.89
C TRP A 223 5.42 -7.90 19.17
N VAL A 224 5.99 -8.40 20.26
CA VAL A 224 7.40 -8.15 20.62
C VAL A 224 8.29 -8.85 19.60
N ARG A 225 9.09 -8.07 18.89
CA ARG A 225 10.07 -8.50 17.88
C ARG A 225 11.12 -9.42 18.51
N SER A 226 11.61 -10.42 17.78
CA SER A 226 12.72 -11.24 18.26
C SER A 226 14.06 -10.49 18.20
N ASP A 227 14.97 -10.75 19.16
CA ASP A 227 16.33 -10.21 19.11
C ASP A 227 17.21 -10.93 18.04
N ILE A 228 16.74 -12.06 17.49
CA ILE A 228 17.39 -12.78 16.37
C ILE A 228 16.35 -13.07 15.28
N LEU A 229 16.46 -12.35 14.17
CA LEU A 229 15.56 -12.43 13.03
C LEU A 229 16.04 -13.51 12.07
N THR A 230 15.15 -14.45 11.74
CA THR A 230 15.40 -15.60 10.86
C THR A 230 14.37 -15.62 9.73
N ASN A 231 14.65 -16.38 8.68
CA ASN A 231 13.59 -16.93 7.86
C ASN A 231 12.67 -17.76 8.78
N GLN A 232 11.38 -17.42 8.84
CA GLN A 232 10.42 -18.05 9.76
C GLN A 232 9.75 -19.29 9.17
N VAL A 233 9.96 -19.59 7.88
CA VAL A 233 9.60 -20.88 7.27
C VAL A 233 10.74 -21.86 7.48
N GLY A 234 11.96 -21.46 7.11
CA GLY A 234 13.18 -22.25 7.31
C GLY A 234 14.15 -22.16 6.13
N TYR A 235 15.24 -22.92 6.22
CA TYR A 235 16.36 -22.86 5.28
C TYR A 235 16.55 -24.19 4.54
N PHE A 236 17.07 -24.16 3.31
CA PHE A 236 17.40 -25.39 2.56
C PHE A 236 18.72 -26.02 3.02
N GLU A 237 18.87 -27.33 2.84
CA GLU A 237 20.19 -27.99 2.91
C GLU A 237 21.11 -27.46 1.80
N ASP A 238 22.42 -27.42 2.08
CA ASP A 238 23.50 -27.11 1.13
C ASP A 238 23.47 -25.66 0.53
N MET A 239 22.45 -24.85 0.82
CA MET A 239 22.38 -23.40 0.56
C MET A 239 22.85 -22.53 1.74
N ALA A 240 22.98 -21.23 1.53
CA ALA A 240 23.30 -20.24 2.56
C ALA A 240 22.22 -20.13 3.64
N LYS A 241 22.63 -19.85 4.88
CA LYS A 241 21.75 -19.75 6.05
C LYS A 241 22.21 -18.61 6.93
N LYS A 242 21.47 -17.49 6.87
CA LYS A 242 21.81 -16.26 7.59
C LYS A 242 20.64 -15.82 8.45
N ALA A 243 20.98 -15.35 9.65
CA ALA A 243 20.05 -14.67 10.55
C ALA A 243 20.66 -13.33 10.98
N THR A 244 19.83 -12.39 11.43
CA THR A 244 20.25 -11.05 11.83
C THR A 244 20.05 -10.87 13.34
N LEU A 245 21.14 -10.66 14.08
CA LEU A 245 21.15 -10.43 15.53
C LEU A 245 21.13 -8.93 15.83
N LEU A 246 20.19 -8.48 16.65
CA LEU A 246 20.20 -7.14 17.23
C LEU A 246 21.33 -7.04 18.28
N SER A 247 22.31 -6.15 18.05
CA SER A 247 23.50 -6.04 18.92
C SER A 247 24.27 -4.73 18.73
N ASP A 248 24.32 -3.91 19.78
CA ASP A 248 25.20 -2.74 19.88
C ASP A 248 26.70 -3.09 19.97
N SER A 249 27.06 -4.37 20.15
CA SER A 249 28.46 -4.79 20.26
C SER A 249 29.27 -4.37 19.03
N LYS A 250 30.57 -4.14 19.22
CA LYS A 250 31.55 -3.90 18.16
C LYS A 250 32.59 -5.02 18.10
N SER A 251 32.17 -6.21 18.54
CA SER A 251 32.96 -7.45 18.59
C SER A 251 32.02 -8.64 18.43
N ALA A 252 32.47 -9.67 17.71
CA ALA A 252 31.71 -10.88 17.45
C ALA A 252 31.17 -11.54 18.73
N VAL A 253 29.87 -11.83 18.73
CA VAL A 253 29.12 -12.57 19.76
C VAL A 253 29.13 -14.05 19.37
N GLY A 254 29.38 -14.96 20.31
CA GLY A 254 29.23 -16.40 20.06
C GLY A 254 27.75 -16.78 19.98
N PHE A 255 27.44 -17.81 19.19
CA PHE A 255 26.08 -18.35 19.11
C PHE A 255 26.07 -19.85 18.88
N SER A 256 24.93 -20.47 19.14
CA SER A 256 24.69 -21.91 19.07
C SER A 256 23.39 -22.20 18.32
N LEU A 257 23.38 -23.26 17.51
CA LEU A 257 22.16 -23.91 17.06
C LEU A 257 21.78 -24.99 18.08
N VAL A 258 20.52 -25.01 18.47
CA VAL A 258 19.98 -25.91 19.49
C VAL A 258 18.80 -26.68 18.91
N ASP A 259 18.82 -28.01 19.05
CA ASP A 259 17.73 -28.89 18.61
C ASP A 259 16.52 -28.88 19.58
N GLU A 260 15.39 -29.47 19.15
CA GLU A 260 14.15 -29.63 19.94
C GLU A 260 14.38 -30.23 21.35
N SER A 261 15.45 -31.02 21.56
CA SER A 261 15.76 -31.61 22.87
C SER A 261 16.46 -30.63 23.83
N GLY A 262 16.74 -29.41 23.36
CA GLY A 262 17.50 -28.40 24.07
C GLY A 262 19.02 -28.61 24.00
N LYS A 263 19.51 -29.46 23.10
CA LYS A 263 20.93 -29.79 22.94
C LYS A 263 21.57 -28.94 21.84
N GLU A 264 22.74 -28.37 22.13
CA GLU A 264 23.62 -27.73 21.16
C GLU A 264 24.09 -28.75 20.09
N VAL A 265 23.85 -28.43 18.81
CA VAL A 265 24.28 -29.23 17.65
C VAL A 265 25.46 -28.60 16.91
N TRP A 266 25.55 -27.27 16.90
CA TRP A 266 26.55 -26.49 16.18
C TRP A 266 26.77 -25.14 16.86
N SER A 267 27.93 -24.52 16.67
CA SER A 267 28.28 -23.23 17.29
C SER A 267 29.11 -22.35 16.36
N GLY A 268 28.78 -21.07 16.29
CA GLY A 268 29.41 -20.08 15.42
C GLY A 268 29.76 -18.77 16.13
N LYS A 269 30.11 -17.76 15.35
CA LYS A 269 30.33 -16.38 15.82
C LYS A 269 29.73 -15.40 14.82
N SER A 270 29.01 -14.40 15.33
CA SER A 270 28.36 -13.37 14.54
C SER A 270 29.37 -12.40 13.91
N GLU A 271 29.11 -11.90 12.72
CA GLU A 271 29.89 -10.84 12.07
C GLU A 271 29.24 -9.46 12.34
N PRO A 272 29.90 -8.52 13.05
CA PRO A 272 29.31 -7.22 13.36
C PRO A 272 29.25 -6.30 12.13
N MET A 273 28.05 -5.91 11.71
CA MET A 273 27.85 -4.94 10.61
C MET A 273 27.92 -3.50 11.13
N GLY A 274 27.32 -3.25 12.30
CA GLY A 274 27.17 -1.90 12.84
C GLY A 274 25.75 -1.39 12.68
N LEU A 275 25.58 -0.09 12.42
CA LEU A 275 24.27 0.51 12.19
C LEU A 275 23.79 0.20 10.77
N ASP A 276 22.69 -0.53 10.67
CA ASP A 276 21.91 -0.69 9.45
C ASP A 276 21.06 0.58 9.23
N ALA A 277 21.16 1.19 8.05
CA ALA A 277 20.59 2.50 7.80
C ALA A 277 19.06 2.47 7.61
N ASP A 278 18.55 1.44 6.93
CA ASP A 278 17.13 1.35 6.54
C ASP A 278 16.23 0.92 7.71
N SER A 279 16.77 0.15 8.66
CA SER A 279 16.09 -0.23 9.91
C SER A 279 16.43 0.67 11.10
N GLY A 280 17.56 1.37 11.08
CA GLY A 280 18.11 2.08 12.23
C GLY A 280 18.60 1.18 13.39
N ASP A 281 18.71 -0.13 13.19
CA ASP A 281 19.19 -1.08 14.20
C ASP A 281 20.73 -1.21 14.18
N ASN A 282 21.37 -1.40 15.34
CA ASN A 282 22.72 -1.98 15.36
C ASN A 282 22.61 -3.51 15.21
N VAL A 283 23.22 -4.09 14.18
CA VAL A 283 23.07 -5.51 13.86
C VAL A 283 24.38 -6.24 13.57
N HIS A 284 24.32 -7.56 13.75
CA HIS A 284 25.32 -8.52 13.33
C HIS A 284 24.68 -9.61 12.44
N VAL A 285 25.42 -10.15 11.47
CA VAL A 285 25.01 -11.36 10.74
C VAL A 285 25.42 -12.61 11.51
N LEU A 286 24.53 -13.60 11.53
CA LEU A 286 24.74 -14.95 12.08
C LEU A 286 24.74 -15.93 10.89
N ASP A 287 25.92 -16.24 10.35
CA ASP A 287 26.04 -17.23 9.27
C ASP A 287 26.25 -18.63 9.85
N PHE A 288 25.39 -19.58 9.46
CA PHE A 288 25.46 -20.99 9.83
C PHE A 288 25.30 -21.91 8.61
N SER A 289 25.69 -21.42 7.43
CA SER A 289 25.56 -22.12 6.14
C SER A 289 26.23 -23.50 6.14
N ASP A 290 27.36 -23.64 6.85
CA ASP A 290 28.11 -24.89 7.08
C ASP A 290 27.30 -26.02 7.76
N PHE A 291 26.14 -25.74 8.34
CA PHE A 291 25.29 -26.73 9.02
C PHE A 291 24.17 -27.23 8.11
N ASN A 292 24.20 -28.53 7.76
CA ASN A 292 23.27 -29.20 6.83
C ASN A 292 22.56 -30.42 7.44
N GLU A 293 22.35 -30.50 8.75
CA GLU A 293 21.48 -31.55 9.32
C GLU A 293 20.01 -31.10 9.23
N LYS A 294 19.16 -31.94 8.62
CA LYS A 294 17.70 -31.71 8.48
C LYS A 294 17.00 -31.90 9.83
N GLY A 295 16.22 -30.91 10.25
CA GLY A 295 15.58 -30.87 11.57
C GLY A 295 14.98 -29.51 11.92
N VAL A 296 14.56 -29.35 13.18
CA VAL A 296 13.96 -28.12 13.73
C VAL A 296 14.88 -27.55 14.82
N TYR A 297 15.13 -26.23 14.76
CA TYR A 297 16.20 -25.58 15.52
C TYR A 297 15.82 -24.20 16.08
N THR A 298 16.62 -23.75 17.04
CA THR A 298 16.60 -22.38 17.59
C THR A 298 18.04 -21.89 17.74
N ILE A 299 18.31 -20.63 17.38
CA ILE A 299 19.59 -19.97 17.65
C ILE A 299 19.59 -19.39 19.06
N LYS A 300 20.71 -19.53 19.79
CA LYS A 300 20.94 -18.84 21.07
C LYS A 300 22.32 -18.17 21.06
N ALA A 301 22.36 -16.87 21.35
CA ALA A 301 23.58 -16.06 21.36
C ALA A 301 24.11 -15.77 22.79
N ASP A 302 25.41 -15.53 22.94
CA ASP A 302 26.08 -15.30 24.24
C ASP A 302 25.53 -14.08 25.01
N ASN A 303 24.88 -13.13 24.32
CA ASN A 303 24.22 -11.97 24.94
C ASN A 303 22.87 -12.32 25.60
N GLY A 304 22.36 -13.55 25.40
CA GLY A 304 21.08 -14.02 25.90
C GLY A 304 19.93 -13.94 24.89
N ALA A 305 20.17 -13.43 23.68
CA ALA A 305 19.18 -13.40 22.61
C ALA A 305 18.89 -14.82 22.07
N VAL A 306 17.64 -15.03 21.66
CA VAL A 306 17.10 -16.32 21.20
C VAL A 306 16.24 -16.05 19.97
N SER A 307 16.36 -16.87 18.92
CA SER A 307 15.51 -16.75 17.71
C SER A 307 14.14 -17.39 17.91
N ARG A 308 13.25 -17.18 16.94
CA ARG A 308 12.09 -18.07 16.74
C ARG A 308 12.57 -19.46 16.32
N GLU A 309 11.67 -20.44 16.38
CA GLU A 309 11.91 -21.79 15.91
C GLU A 309 11.82 -21.83 14.38
N PHE A 310 12.70 -22.57 13.71
CA PHE A 310 12.72 -22.72 12.25
C PHE A 310 13.21 -24.10 11.81
N ALA A 311 12.82 -24.51 10.60
CA ALA A 311 13.26 -25.76 9.99
C ALA A 311 14.56 -25.59 9.18
N ILE A 312 15.33 -26.68 9.04
CA ILE A 312 16.35 -26.83 7.99
C ILE A 312 15.99 -28.07 7.17
N GLY A 313 16.00 -27.92 5.84
CA GLY A 313 15.75 -28.97 4.86
C GLY A 313 14.28 -29.22 4.51
N ASP A 314 13.36 -28.30 4.74
CA ASP A 314 11.93 -28.51 4.44
C ASP A 314 11.48 -27.95 3.07
N SER A 315 11.83 -28.65 1.99
CA SER A 315 11.30 -28.35 0.66
C SER A 315 9.80 -28.63 0.50
N GLN A 316 9.12 -29.29 1.44
CA GLN A 316 7.69 -29.56 1.34
C GLN A 316 6.87 -28.30 1.60
N THR A 317 7.23 -27.52 2.63
CA THR A 317 6.56 -26.26 2.94
C THR A 317 6.83 -25.21 1.84
N TYR A 318 8.04 -25.16 1.29
CA TYR A 318 8.32 -24.30 0.13
C TYR A 318 7.60 -24.75 -1.16
N SER A 319 7.46 -26.05 -1.40
CA SER A 319 6.64 -26.56 -2.51
C SER A 319 5.15 -26.21 -2.34
N ALA A 320 4.65 -26.20 -1.10
CA ALA A 320 3.30 -25.75 -0.81
C ALA A 320 3.14 -24.24 -1.03
N LEU A 321 4.14 -23.43 -0.66
CA LEU A 321 4.16 -21.97 -0.91
C LEU A 321 4.10 -21.66 -2.41
N LEU A 322 4.82 -22.41 -3.26
CA LEU A 322 4.72 -22.28 -4.71
C LEU A 322 3.28 -22.48 -5.21
N TYR A 323 2.65 -23.58 -4.82
CA TYR A 323 1.30 -23.88 -5.29
C TYR A 323 0.20 -23.01 -4.66
N ASP A 324 0.39 -22.52 -3.43
CA ASP A 324 -0.49 -21.53 -2.79
C ASP A 324 -0.38 -20.15 -3.47
N SER A 325 0.84 -19.68 -3.75
CA SER A 325 1.07 -18.40 -4.44
C SER A 325 0.63 -18.39 -5.91
N LEU A 326 0.59 -19.56 -6.57
CA LEU A 326 -0.08 -19.74 -7.86
C LEU A 326 -1.61 -19.84 -7.74
N ASN A 327 -2.16 -20.31 -6.62
CA ASN A 327 -3.62 -20.37 -6.42
C ASN A 327 -4.25 -18.99 -6.17
N TYR A 328 -3.45 -17.97 -5.85
CA TYR A 328 -3.85 -16.56 -5.84
C TYR A 328 -4.54 -16.16 -7.16
N PHE A 329 -3.94 -16.46 -8.31
CA PHE A 329 -4.46 -16.12 -9.63
C PHE A 329 -5.84 -16.74 -9.87
N TYR A 330 -6.01 -18.04 -9.53
CA TYR A 330 -7.31 -18.71 -9.58
C TYR A 330 -8.36 -17.98 -8.72
N GLN A 331 -8.04 -17.65 -7.46
CA GLN A 331 -8.96 -16.96 -6.55
C GLN A 331 -9.27 -15.52 -6.99
N ASN A 332 -8.37 -14.88 -7.73
CA ASN A 332 -8.54 -13.56 -8.33
C ASN A 332 -9.25 -13.60 -9.70
N ARG A 333 -9.52 -14.76 -10.32
CA ARG A 333 -10.25 -14.81 -11.60
C ARG A 333 -11.63 -14.13 -11.53
N SER A 334 -11.85 -13.16 -12.40
CA SER A 334 -13.14 -12.52 -12.67
C SER A 334 -14.03 -13.43 -13.53
N ALA A 335 -15.33 -13.15 -13.58
CA ALA A 335 -16.36 -13.85 -14.37
C ALA A 335 -16.61 -15.35 -14.10
N ILE A 336 -15.78 -16.01 -13.29
CA ILE A 336 -15.94 -17.42 -12.87
C ILE A 336 -16.22 -17.53 -11.37
N ALA A 337 -16.96 -18.57 -10.98
CA ALA A 337 -17.15 -18.93 -9.58
C ALA A 337 -15.89 -19.60 -9.03
N ILE A 338 -15.51 -19.25 -7.81
CA ILE A 338 -14.37 -19.84 -7.11
C ILE A 338 -14.90 -20.98 -6.25
N GLU A 339 -14.58 -22.22 -6.60
CA GLU A 339 -15.13 -23.41 -5.95
C GLU A 339 -14.15 -23.98 -4.91
N SER A 340 -14.66 -24.38 -3.74
CA SER A 340 -13.85 -24.84 -2.60
C SER A 340 -12.97 -26.07 -2.87
N GLN A 341 -13.23 -26.80 -3.96
CA GLN A 341 -12.40 -27.92 -4.41
C GLN A 341 -11.09 -27.48 -5.09
N PHE A 342 -11.02 -26.25 -5.61
CA PHE A 342 -9.85 -25.71 -6.29
C PHE A 342 -9.01 -24.77 -5.40
N ILE A 343 -9.53 -24.36 -4.24
CA ILE A 343 -8.78 -23.53 -3.29
C ILE A 343 -7.73 -24.41 -2.57
N THR A 344 -6.47 -23.97 -2.49
CA THR A 344 -5.37 -24.76 -1.90
C THR A 344 -5.30 -24.70 -0.37
N SER A 345 -5.59 -23.54 0.23
CA SER A 345 -5.38 -23.25 1.66
C SER A 345 -6.53 -22.44 2.29
N GLY A 346 -6.37 -21.98 3.56
CA GLY A 346 -7.37 -21.21 4.30
C GLY A 346 -8.68 -21.97 4.60
N ASP A 347 -9.74 -21.24 4.97
CA ASP A 347 -11.10 -21.81 4.92
C ASP A 347 -11.61 -21.82 3.47
N LYS A 348 -11.36 -22.95 2.81
CA LYS A 348 -11.79 -23.22 1.44
C LYS A 348 -13.30 -23.03 1.21
N ASN A 349 -14.15 -23.10 2.23
CA ASN A 349 -15.59 -22.89 2.08
C ASN A 349 -16.00 -21.42 2.24
N GLY A 350 -15.38 -20.69 3.17
CA GLY A 350 -15.55 -19.24 3.32
C GLY A 350 -14.94 -18.44 2.17
N LEU A 351 -13.84 -18.92 1.58
CA LEU A 351 -13.18 -18.35 0.40
C LEU A 351 -13.89 -18.66 -0.93
N ALA A 352 -14.82 -19.61 -0.96
CA ALA A 352 -15.56 -19.97 -2.16
C ALA A 352 -16.65 -18.94 -2.46
N ARG A 353 -16.57 -18.28 -3.62
CA ARG A 353 -17.48 -17.21 -4.04
C ARG A 353 -18.19 -17.49 -5.35
N ALA A 354 -19.36 -16.88 -5.50
CA ALA A 354 -20.01 -16.79 -6.80
C ALA A 354 -19.16 -15.98 -7.81
N ALA A 355 -19.53 -16.10 -9.09
CA ALA A 355 -18.87 -15.36 -10.16
C ALA A 355 -19.11 -13.85 -10.00
N GLY A 356 -18.03 -13.10 -9.76
CA GLY A 356 -18.06 -11.65 -9.88
C GLY A 356 -18.00 -11.21 -11.33
N HIS A 357 -18.66 -10.11 -11.67
CA HIS A 357 -18.68 -9.57 -13.04
C HIS A 357 -18.90 -10.63 -14.17
N PRO A 358 -19.91 -11.53 -14.09
CA PRO A 358 -20.12 -12.63 -15.05
C PRO A 358 -20.62 -12.18 -16.44
N SER A 359 -20.63 -10.87 -16.69
CA SER A 359 -21.03 -10.21 -17.93
C SER A 359 -20.53 -8.76 -17.87
N ASP A 360 -19.20 -8.57 -17.98
CA ASP A 360 -18.48 -7.29 -17.81
C ASP A 360 -18.63 -6.42 -19.10
N VAL A 361 -19.88 -6.05 -19.42
CA VAL A 361 -20.24 -5.20 -20.57
C VAL A 361 -20.14 -3.74 -20.16
N ALA A 362 -18.91 -3.25 -20.11
CA ALA A 362 -18.55 -1.94 -19.57
C ALA A 362 -18.66 -0.80 -20.61
N GLU A 363 -18.93 0.42 -20.14
CA GLU A 363 -19.00 1.62 -21.00
C GLU A 363 -17.61 2.17 -21.32
N ILE A 364 -17.34 2.46 -22.60
CA ILE A 364 -16.03 2.94 -23.08
C ILE A 364 -15.96 4.47 -22.93
N ARG A 365 -15.07 4.98 -22.09
CA ARG A 365 -14.80 6.42 -21.90
C ARG A 365 -14.20 7.07 -23.15
N THR A 366 -14.42 8.37 -23.32
CA THR A 366 -13.79 9.17 -24.39
C THR A 366 -12.43 9.76 -24.03
N SER A 367 -12.11 9.93 -22.74
CA SER A 367 -10.75 10.21 -22.26
C SER A 367 -10.54 9.65 -20.85
N PHE A 368 -9.36 9.87 -20.27
CA PHE A 368 -9.05 9.48 -18.89
C PHE A 368 -9.65 10.41 -17.83
N THR A 369 -10.11 11.61 -18.21
CA THR A 369 -10.55 12.66 -17.26
C THR A 369 -11.98 13.15 -17.50
N ASP A 370 -12.59 12.83 -18.64
CA ASP A 370 -14.02 13.06 -18.87
C ASP A 370 -14.87 11.81 -18.55
N GLN A 371 -16.12 12.09 -18.17
CA GLN A 371 -17.13 11.08 -17.87
C GLN A 371 -17.95 10.66 -19.10
N ALA A 372 -17.63 11.18 -20.29
CA ALA A 372 -18.38 10.90 -21.52
C ALA A 372 -17.96 9.55 -22.12
N THR A 373 -18.86 8.95 -22.91
CA THR A 373 -18.74 7.57 -23.37
C THR A 373 -19.08 7.42 -24.85
N SER A 374 -18.36 6.52 -25.52
CA SER A 374 -18.43 6.29 -26.98
C SER A 374 -19.22 5.04 -27.37
N GLY A 375 -19.47 4.14 -26.41
CA GLY A 375 -20.16 2.87 -26.59
C GLY A 375 -19.96 1.96 -25.39
N SER A 376 -20.10 0.65 -25.59
CA SER A 376 -19.82 -0.37 -24.58
C SER A 376 -19.18 -1.61 -25.22
N GLN A 377 -18.31 -2.28 -24.48
CA GLN A 377 -17.66 -3.51 -24.93
C GLN A 377 -17.73 -4.58 -23.84
N ASP A 378 -18.06 -5.81 -24.24
CA ASP A 378 -17.90 -7.00 -23.41
C ASP A 378 -16.42 -7.31 -23.24
N VAL A 379 -15.96 -7.27 -21.99
CA VAL A 379 -14.59 -7.55 -21.53
C VAL A 379 -14.58 -8.56 -20.38
N THR A 380 -15.52 -9.51 -20.41
CA THR A 380 -15.68 -10.60 -19.44
C THR A 380 -14.45 -11.52 -19.39
N GLY A 381 -14.05 -11.97 -18.19
CA GLY A 381 -12.84 -12.77 -17.95
C GLY A 381 -11.71 -12.00 -17.24
N GLY A 382 -10.51 -12.56 -17.23
CA GLY A 382 -9.29 -11.97 -16.67
C GLY A 382 -9.18 -12.11 -15.14
N TRP A 383 -8.08 -11.64 -14.56
CA TRP A 383 -7.91 -11.53 -13.11
C TRP A 383 -8.39 -10.17 -12.59
N TYR A 384 -8.83 -10.13 -11.34
CA TYR A 384 -8.85 -8.92 -10.53
C TYR A 384 -7.44 -8.62 -10.04
N ASP A 385 -7.05 -7.36 -10.15
CA ASP A 385 -5.65 -6.94 -10.09
C ASP A 385 -5.05 -6.99 -8.68
N ALA A 386 -5.73 -6.32 -7.73
CA ALA A 386 -5.20 -6.04 -6.41
C ALA A 386 -6.22 -6.36 -5.32
N GLY A 387 -6.41 -5.45 -4.35
CA GLY A 387 -7.52 -5.50 -3.41
C GLY A 387 -8.88 -5.09 -4.00
N ASP A 388 -8.91 -4.70 -5.27
CA ASP A 388 -10.06 -4.15 -6.00
C ASP A 388 -10.66 -5.12 -7.02
N HIS A 389 -11.66 -4.65 -7.77
CA HIS A 389 -12.30 -5.41 -8.86
C HIS A 389 -11.93 -4.88 -10.25
N GLY A 390 -10.98 -3.95 -10.35
CA GLY A 390 -10.39 -3.52 -11.61
C GLY A 390 -9.50 -4.60 -12.25
N LYS A 391 -9.25 -4.43 -13.54
CA LYS A 391 -8.42 -5.31 -14.38
C LYS A 391 -7.64 -4.42 -15.36
N TYR A 392 -6.31 -4.52 -15.36
CA TYR A 392 -5.43 -3.50 -15.95
C TYR A 392 -4.41 -4.19 -16.86
N VAL A 393 -4.38 -3.82 -18.14
CA VAL A 393 -3.60 -4.58 -19.15
C VAL A 393 -2.09 -4.42 -18.98
N VAL A 394 -1.64 -3.28 -18.44
CA VAL A 394 -0.22 -3.03 -18.14
C VAL A 394 0.25 -3.88 -16.95
N ASN A 395 -0.52 -3.91 -15.85
CA ASN A 395 -0.15 -4.67 -14.66
C ASN A 395 -0.35 -6.19 -14.84
N GLY A 396 -1.43 -6.58 -15.53
CA GLY A 396 -1.63 -7.94 -16.01
C GLY A 396 -0.53 -8.38 -16.97
N GLY A 397 0.08 -7.47 -17.74
CA GLY A 397 1.09 -7.78 -18.74
C GLY A 397 2.39 -8.32 -18.13
N ILE A 398 2.98 -7.58 -17.17
CA ILE A 398 4.13 -8.10 -16.42
C ILE A 398 3.79 -9.37 -15.63
N SER A 399 2.58 -9.47 -15.07
CA SER A 399 2.13 -10.65 -14.30
C SER A 399 2.02 -11.90 -15.17
N LEU A 400 1.39 -11.76 -16.33
CA LEU A 400 1.23 -12.79 -17.35
C LEU A 400 2.59 -13.22 -17.92
N TRP A 401 3.46 -12.26 -18.23
CA TRP A 401 4.83 -12.54 -18.66
C TRP A 401 5.60 -13.33 -17.60
N LEU A 402 5.48 -12.98 -16.31
CA LEU A 402 6.17 -13.71 -15.24
C LEU A 402 5.69 -15.17 -15.12
N LEU A 403 4.39 -15.46 -15.25
CA LEU A 403 3.89 -16.85 -15.24
C LEU A 403 4.34 -17.63 -16.49
N GLN A 404 4.27 -17.01 -17.68
CA GLN A 404 4.76 -17.61 -18.92
C GLN A 404 6.27 -17.85 -18.88
N ASN A 405 7.03 -16.90 -18.34
CA ASN A 405 8.47 -16.96 -18.15
C ASN A 405 8.90 -17.95 -17.07
N GLN A 406 8.09 -18.19 -16.04
CA GLN A 406 8.31 -19.27 -15.07
C GLN A 406 8.25 -20.63 -15.76
N TYR A 407 7.26 -20.85 -16.64
CA TYR A 407 7.17 -22.06 -17.44
C TYR A 407 8.30 -22.16 -18.49
N GLU A 408 8.64 -21.06 -19.16
CA GLU A 408 9.75 -21.01 -20.14
C GLU A 408 11.12 -21.27 -19.48
N THR A 409 11.32 -20.77 -18.26
CA THR A 409 12.49 -21.07 -17.43
C THR A 409 12.52 -22.55 -17.05
N ALA A 410 11.39 -23.12 -16.62
CA ALA A 410 11.29 -24.53 -16.28
C ALA A 410 11.59 -25.46 -17.48
N LEU A 411 11.15 -25.10 -18.69
CA LEU A 411 11.53 -25.77 -19.93
C LEU A 411 13.04 -25.65 -20.24
N LYS A 412 13.67 -24.54 -19.87
CA LYS A 412 15.11 -24.30 -20.06
C LYS A 412 15.96 -25.11 -19.07
N THR A 413 15.49 -25.28 -17.83
CA THR A 413 16.19 -26.00 -16.75
C THR A 413 15.87 -27.50 -16.71
N GLY A 414 14.76 -27.94 -17.28
CA GLY A 414 14.29 -29.33 -17.27
C GLY A 414 13.38 -29.68 -16.09
N ASN A 415 12.72 -28.68 -15.52
CA ASN A 415 11.83 -28.77 -14.35
C ASN A 415 10.34 -28.60 -14.72
N GLU A 416 9.99 -28.61 -16.00
CA GLU A 416 8.64 -28.36 -16.53
C GLU A 416 7.57 -29.29 -15.95
N SER A 417 7.97 -30.50 -15.53
CA SER A 417 7.10 -31.47 -14.87
C SER A 417 6.48 -30.97 -13.55
N SER A 418 7.01 -29.92 -12.94
CA SER A 418 6.46 -29.28 -11.73
C SER A 418 5.18 -28.49 -11.99
N TYR A 419 4.89 -28.19 -13.26
CA TYR A 419 3.81 -27.32 -13.74
C TYR A 419 2.91 -28.00 -14.79
N ALA A 420 2.96 -29.33 -14.87
CA ALA A 420 2.21 -30.14 -15.83
C ALA A 420 0.73 -30.32 -15.45
N ASP A 421 -0.06 -30.90 -16.37
CA ASP A 421 -1.47 -31.33 -16.20
C ASP A 421 -1.70 -32.00 -14.83
N GLY A 422 -2.46 -31.35 -13.95
CA GLY A 422 -2.83 -31.89 -12.64
C GLY A 422 -1.84 -31.63 -11.49
N THR A 423 -0.98 -30.61 -11.61
CA THR A 423 -0.06 -30.17 -10.54
C THR A 423 -0.61 -29.04 -9.66
N MET A 424 -1.48 -28.19 -10.22
CA MET A 424 -2.21 -27.11 -9.56
C MET A 424 -3.67 -27.52 -9.29
N ASN A 425 -4.32 -26.87 -8.32
CA ASN A 425 -5.76 -27.01 -8.11
C ASN A 425 -6.49 -25.93 -8.94
N ILE A 426 -6.74 -26.17 -10.22
CA ILE A 426 -7.53 -25.27 -11.10
C ILE A 426 -8.56 -26.06 -11.91
N PRO A 427 -9.66 -25.44 -12.40
CA PRO A 427 -10.68 -26.13 -13.20
C PRO A 427 -10.17 -26.85 -14.45
N GLU A 428 -9.03 -26.41 -14.97
CA GLU A 428 -8.41 -26.91 -16.19
C GLU A 428 -7.53 -28.16 -15.98
N ASN A 429 -7.22 -28.55 -14.74
CA ASN A 429 -6.13 -29.46 -14.33
C ASN A 429 -6.26 -30.98 -14.69
N ASN A 430 -7.02 -31.28 -15.73
CA ASN A 430 -7.14 -32.60 -16.37
C ASN A 430 -7.54 -32.38 -17.84
N ASN A 431 -6.84 -31.49 -18.55
CA ASN A 431 -7.09 -31.17 -19.96
C ASN A 431 -5.96 -31.67 -20.90
N GLY A 432 -4.79 -32.01 -20.35
CA GLY A 432 -3.60 -32.45 -21.09
C GLY A 432 -2.57 -31.35 -21.41
N CYS A 433 -2.75 -30.13 -20.89
CA CYS A 433 -1.86 -28.98 -21.02
C CYS A 433 -1.15 -28.70 -19.68
N PRO A 434 -0.12 -27.84 -19.63
CA PRO A 434 0.51 -27.45 -18.37
C PRO A 434 -0.38 -26.48 -17.60
N ASP A 435 -0.77 -26.81 -16.37
CA ASP A 435 -1.70 -26.00 -15.55
C ASP A 435 -1.27 -24.51 -15.42
N LEU A 436 0.04 -24.25 -15.36
CA LEU A 436 0.58 -22.88 -15.29
C LEU A 436 0.32 -22.09 -16.59
N LEU A 437 0.33 -22.77 -17.74
CA LEU A 437 -0.08 -22.15 -19.00
C LEU A 437 -1.59 -21.95 -19.10
N ASP A 438 -2.41 -22.82 -18.49
CA ASP A 438 -3.87 -22.63 -18.45
C ASP A 438 -4.28 -21.45 -17.56
N GLU A 439 -3.63 -21.23 -16.42
CA GLU A 439 -3.84 -20.02 -15.63
C GLU A 439 -3.38 -18.78 -16.41
N ALA A 440 -2.20 -18.81 -17.03
CA ALA A 440 -1.74 -17.72 -17.92
C ALA A 440 -2.68 -17.46 -19.12
N ARG A 441 -3.30 -18.51 -19.67
CA ARG A 441 -4.28 -18.41 -20.75
C ARG A 441 -5.54 -17.65 -20.34
N TRP A 442 -5.91 -17.67 -19.06
CA TRP A 442 -7.07 -16.92 -18.54
C TRP A 442 -6.95 -15.40 -18.79
N GLU A 443 -5.77 -14.84 -18.54
CA GLU A 443 -5.49 -13.42 -18.74
C GLU A 443 -5.20 -13.10 -20.22
N MET A 444 -4.49 -13.99 -20.94
CA MET A 444 -4.23 -13.85 -22.37
C MET A 444 -5.54 -13.85 -23.21
N ASP A 445 -6.53 -14.66 -22.84
CA ASP A 445 -7.86 -14.64 -23.45
C ASP A 445 -8.63 -13.35 -23.11
N TRP A 446 -8.47 -12.83 -21.89
CA TRP A 446 -9.05 -11.54 -21.51
C TRP A 446 -8.43 -10.35 -22.25
N PHE A 447 -7.11 -10.33 -22.44
CA PHE A 447 -6.43 -9.35 -23.29
C PHE A 447 -7.03 -9.34 -24.71
N GLY A 448 -7.38 -10.52 -25.24
CA GLY A 448 -8.12 -10.65 -26.50
C GLY A 448 -9.46 -9.90 -26.53
N THR A 449 -10.13 -9.75 -25.38
CA THR A 449 -11.37 -8.95 -25.25
C THR A 449 -11.13 -7.44 -25.17
N MET A 450 -9.93 -7.02 -24.75
CA MET A 450 -9.56 -5.61 -24.54
C MET A 450 -9.09 -4.89 -25.82
N LEU A 451 -8.98 -5.58 -26.96
CA LEU A 451 -8.66 -4.94 -28.24
C LEU A 451 -9.78 -3.99 -28.71
N VAL A 452 -9.39 -2.82 -29.24
CA VAL A 452 -10.26 -1.85 -29.89
C VAL A 452 -10.71 -2.41 -31.24
N LYS A 453 -12.01 -2.67 -31.36
CA LYS A 453 -12.56 -3.45 -32.48
C LYS A 453 -12.71 -2.66 -33.78
N GLU A 454 -12.93 -1.36 -33.74
CA GLU A 454 -13.12 -0.50 -34.92
C GLU A 454 -12.64 0.94 -34.65
N GLY A 455 -12.38 1.70 -35.72
CA GLY A 455 -11.94 3.10 -35.65
C GLY A 455 -10.47 3.30 -36.03
N ASP A 456 -9.92 4.45 -35.66
CA ASP A 456 -8.53 4.84 -35.98
C ASP A 456 -7.53 4.08 -35.10
N CYS A 457 -7.83 3.96 -33.80
CA CYS A 457 -7.10 3.15 -32.83
C CYS A 457 -7.42 1.65 -32.90
N LYS A 458 -7.91 1.12 -34.04
CA LYS A 458 -8.23 -0.31 -34.18
C LYS A 458 -6.98 -1.16 -33.93
N ASP A 459 -7.17 -2.31 -33.29
CA ASP A 459 -6.11 -3.23 -32.86
C ASP A 459 -5.13 -2.66 -31.79
N MET A 460 -5.31 -1.41 -31.33
CA MET A 460 -4.80 -0.98 -30.02
C MET A 460 -5.57 -1.72 -28.90
N VAL A 461 -5.07 -1.65 -27.67
CA VAL A 461 -5.69 -2.29 -26.50
C VAL A 461 -6.09 -1.24 -25.47
N TYR A 462 -7.32 -1.33 -24.96
CA TYR A 462 -7.83 -0.50 -23.87
C TYR A 462 -6.97 -0.67 -22.60
N HIS A 463 -6.65 0.43 -21.91
CA HIS A 463 -5.67 0.41 -20.81
C HIS A 463 -6.13 -0.43 -19.61
N LYS A 464 -7.40 -0.29 -19.22
CA LYS A 464 -8.00 -0.92 -18.03
C LYS A 464 -9.53 -0.92 -18.10
N VAL A 465 -10.16 -1.83 -17.34
CA VAL A 465 -11.59 -1.78 -16.99
C VAL A 465 -11.75 -1.85 -15.48
N HIS A 466 -12.54 -0.97 -14.91
CA HIS A 466 -12.77 -0.90 -13.47
C HIS A 466 -14.11 -0.22 -13.15
N ASP A 467 -14.32 0.06 -11.87
CA ASP A 467 -15.51 0.71 -11.34
C ASP A 467 -15.51 2.22 -11.67
N GLU A 468 -16.69 2.82 -11.87
CA GLU A 468 -16.81 4.28 -12.09
C GLU A 468 -16.38 5.10 -10.86
N LYS A 469 -16.43 4.51 -9.66
CA LYS A 469 -15.91 5.04 -8.40
C LYS A 469 -15.43 3.90 -7.50
N TRP A 470 -14.50 4.17 -6.60
CA TRP A 470 -13.95 3.16 -5.70
C TRP A 470 -15.02 2.56 -4.78
N THR A 471 -15.20 1.24 -4.88
CA THR A 471 -16.01 0.42 -3.97
C THR A 471 -15.31 0.23 -2.61
N GLY A 472 -16.09 -0.03 -1.55
CA GLY A 472 -15.57 -0.20 -0.19
C GLY A 472 -15.13 -1.63 0.15
N LEU A 473 -14.35 -1.78 1.22
CA LEU A 473 -14.03 -3.07 1.85
C LEU A 473 -15.30 -3.78 2.39
N ALA A 474 -15.20 -5.10 2.59
CA ALA A 474 -16.32 -5.99 2.90
C ALA A 474 -17.37 -6.00 1.76
N LEU A 475 -16.88 -6.29 0.55
CA LEU A 475 -17.69 -6.45 -0.66
C LEU A 475 -17.18 -7.67 -1.44
N ALA A 476 -18.07 -8.62 -1.75
CA ALA A 476 -17.72 -9.75 -2.60
C ALA A 476 -17.86 -9.36 -4.09
N PRO A 477 -17.00 -9.86 -5.00
CA PRO A 477 -17.05 -9.53 -6.42
C PRO A 477 -18.40 -9.80 -7.11
N ALA A 478 -19.24 -10.69 -6.54
CA ALA A 478 -20.56 -11.06 -7.05
C ALA A 478 -21.71 -10.18 -6.54
N ASP A 479 -21.48 -9.44 -5.45
CA ASP A 479 -22.42 -8.46 -4.88
C ASP A 479 -22.08 -7.02 -5.31
N ASP A 480 -21.00 -6.85 -6.07
CA ASP A 480 -20.64 -5.58 -6.68
C ASP A 480 -21.64 -5.20 -7.78
N THR A 481 -22.28 -4.04 -7.61
CA THR A 481 -23.21 -3.45 -8.59
C THR A 481 -22.72 -2.11 -9.10
N MET A 482 -21.44 -1.77 -8.90
CA MET A 482 -20.88 -0.51 -9.39
C MET A 482 -20.84 -0.51 -10.92
N LYS A 483 -21.00 0.68 -11.51
CA LYS A 483 -21.00 0.81 -12.97
C LYS A 483 -19.58 0.58 -13.50
N ARG A 484 -19.44 -0.35 -14.45
CA ARG A 484 -18.16 -0.73 -15.06
C ARG A 484 -17.82 0.13 -16.27
N VAL A 485 -16.56 0.57 -16.33
CA VAL A 485 -16.07 1.49 -17.37
C VAL A 485 -14.70 1.08 -17.90
N ILE A 486 -14.56 1.14 -19.22
CA ILE A 486 -13.32 0.88 -19.96
C ILE A 486 -12.65 2.22 -20.25
N LEU A 487 -11.37 2.33 -19.93
CA LEU A 487 -10.56 3.53 -20.13
C LEU A 487 -9.88 3.49 -21.52
N PRO A 488 -9.47 4.65 -22.08
CA PRO A 488 -8.93 4.73 -23.44
C PRO A 488 -7.75 3.79 -23.70
N PRO A 489 -7.49 3.42 -24.97
CA PRO A 489 -6.35 2.61 -25.32
C PRO A 489 -5.03 3.37 -25.15
N THR A 490 -3.97 2.63 -24.80
CA THR A 490 -2.62 3.19 -24.63
C THR A 490 -1.58 2.35 -25.36
N THR A 491 -0.47 2.99 -25.72
CA THR A 491 0.66 2.34 -26.40
C THR A 491 1.29 1.29 -25.47
N ALA A 492 1.47 1.62 -24.18
CA ALA A 492 1.96 0.69 -23.15
C ALA A 492 1.12 -0.59 -23.06
N ALA A 493 -0.21 -0.48 -22.90
CA ALA A 493 -1.11 -1.62 -22.85
C ALA A 493 -1.08 -2.45 -24.16
N THR A 494 -1.03 -1.77 -25.30
CA THR A 494 -0.99 -2.42 -26.62
C THR A 494 0.31 -3.24 -26.81
N LEU A 495 1.43 -2.73 -26.34
CA LEU A 495 2.74 -3.40 -26.41
C LEU A 495 2.88 -4.52 -25.36
N ASN A 496 2.32 -4.35 -24.17
CA ASN A 496 2.19 -5.42 -23.16
C ASN A 496 1.48 -6.66 -23.76
N VAL A 497 0.34 -6.46 -24.44
CA VAL A 497 -0.34 -7.54 -25.16
C VAL A 497 0.49 -8.07 -26.33
N ALA A 498 1.20 -7.22 -27.08
CA ALA A 498 2.07 -7.67 -28.16
C ALA A 498 3.18 -8.63 -27.68
N ALA A 499 3.81 -8.30 -26.55
CA ALA A 499 4.86 -9.09 -25.93
C ALA A 499 4.31 -10.43 -25.39
N CYS A 500 3.28 -10.38 -24.55
CA CYS A 500 2.68 -11.57 -23.94
C CYS A 500 2.04 -12.51 -24.97
N ALA A 501 1.47 -11.98 -26.06
CA ALA A 501 0.90 -12.80 -27.12
C ALA A 501 1.97 -13.48 -28.00
N ALA A 502 3.15 -12.86 -28.17
CA ALA A 502 4.28 -13.51 -28.82
C ALA A 502 4.86 -14.64 -27.95
N GLN A 503 5.04 -14.41 -26.65
CA GLN A 503 5.48 -15.45 -25.73
C GLN A 503 4.46 -16.60 -25.61
N ALA A 504 3.17 -16.30 -25.45
CA ALA A 504 2.10 -17.31 -25.49
C ALA A 504 2.14 -18.14 -26.77
N SER A 505 2.35 -17.50 -27.93
CA SER A 505 2.44 -18.20 -29.21
C SER A 505 3.53 -19.27 -29.24
N ARG A 506 4.76 -18.95 -28.82
CA ARG A 506 5.85 -19.95 -28.80
C ARG A 506 5.69 -21.03 -27.73
N LEU A 507 5.06 -20.72 -26.58
CA LEU A 507 4.88 -21.68 -25.49
C LEU A 507 3.72 -22.67 -25.75
N TRP A 508 2.67 -22.23 -26.46
CA TRP A 508 1.55 -23.10 -26.84
C TRP A 508 1.77 -23.89 -28.13
N ALA A 509 2.83 -23.60 -28.89
CA ALA A 509 3.17 -24.33 -30.11
C ALA A 509 3.46 -25.83 -29.83
N GLY A 510 2.74 -26.73 -30.52
CA GLY A 510 2.77 -28.17 -30.27
C GLY A 510 1.92 -28.65 -29.08
N ILE A 511 1.28 -27.73 -28.34
CA ILE A 511 0.28 -28.02 -27.29
C ILE A 511 -1.12 -27.72 -27.84
N ASP A 512 -1.35 -26.47 -28.24
CA ASP A 512 -2.56 -25.99 -28.94
C ASP A 512 -2.11 -25.10 -30.11
N ASP A 513 -1.79 -25.73 -31.26
CA ASP A 513 -1.31 -25.02 -32.46
C ASP A 513 -2.28 -23.92 -32.93
N ALA A 514 -3.58 -24.11 -32.74
CA ALA A 514 -4.60 -23.13 -33.14
C ALA A 514 -4.58 -21.89 -32.23
N TYR A 515 -4.36 -22.10 -30.93
CA TYR A 515 -4.14 -20.99 -30.00
C TYR A 515 -2.81 -20.29 -30.22
N SER A 516 -1.74 -21.06 -30.50
CA SER A 516 -0.44 -20.53 -30.89
C SER A 516 -0.53 -19.60 -32.12
N GLU A 517 -1.27 -20.00 -33.16
CA GLU A 517 -1.54 -19.15 -34.34
C GLU A 517 -2.39 -17.91 -33.99
N GLN A 518 -3.40 -18.04 -33.12
CA GLN A 518 -4.25 -16.92 -32.66
C GLN A 518 -3.43 -15.87 -31.90
N CYS A 519 -2.59 -16.29 -30.95
CA CYS A 519 -1.71 -15.41 -30.19
C CYS A 519 -0.70 -14.70 -31.11
N LEU A 520 -0.18 -15.38 -32.14
CA LEU A 520 0.73 -14.75 -33.10
C LEU A 520 0.06 -13.66 -33.96
N ASP A 521 -1.20 -13.85 -34.34
CA ASP A 521 -1.98 -12.84 -35.07
C ASP A 521 -2.28 -11.62 -34.18
N ILE A 522 -2.67 -11.85 -32.91
CA ILE A 522 -2.84 -10.79 -31.91
C ILE A 522 -1.54 -9.99 -31.76
N ALA A 523 -0.42 -10.66 -31.49
CA ALA A 523 0.88 -10.03 -31.27
C ALA A 523 1.32 -9.11 -32.42
N LYS A 524 1.08 -9.56 -33.66
CA LYS A 524 1.44 -8.80 -34.87
C LYS A 524 0.50 -7.63 -35.11
N ARG A 525 -0.80 -7.77 -34.84
CA ARG A 525 -1.77 -6.67 -34.98
C ARG A 525 -1.56 -5.59 -33.94
N THR A 526 -1.41 -5.94 -32.66
CA THR A 526 -1.21 -4.96 -31.59
C THR A 526 0.11 -4.21 -31.76
N TYR A 527 1.23 -4.89 -32.07
CA TYR A 527 2.50 -4.22 -32.35
C TYR A 527 2.43 -3.27 -33.55
N ALA A 528 1.73 -3.66 -34.63
CA ALA A 528 1.52 -2.78 -35.78
C ALA A 528 0.65 -1.55 -35.44
N ALA A 529 -0.36 -1.71 -34.58
CA ALA A 529 -1.18 -0.60 -34.08
C ALA A 529 -0.37 0.35 -33.18
N ALA A 530 0.43 -0.18 -32.24
CA ALA A 530 1.32 0.61 -31.40
C ALA A 530 2.32 1.44 -32.22
N LYS A 531 2.89 0.89 -33.30
CA LYS A 531 3.75 1.66 -34.22
C LYS A 531 3.03 2.69 -35.08
N ALA A 532 1.69 2.64 -35.16
CA ALA A 532 0.87 3.69 -35.77
C ALA A 532 0.49 4.78 -34.75
N HIS A 533 0.36 4.42 -33.47
CA HIS A 533 -0.04 5.29 -32.35
C HIS A 533 1.00 5.20 -31.21
N PRO A 534 2.21 5.74 -31.38
CA PRO A 534 3.34 5.51 -30.47
C PRO A 534 3.31 6.38 -29.19
N ASP A 535 2.42 7.36 -29.12
CA ASP A 535 2.39 8.44 -28.10
C ASP A 535 1.02 8.54 -27.38
N MET A 536 0.30 7.41 -27.25
CA MET A 536 -0.96 7.33 -26.49
C MET A 536 -0.69 6.86 -25.06
N TYR A 537 -0.43 7.80 -24.17
CA TYR A 537 -0.02 7.55 -22.78
C TYR A 537 -1.18 7.46 -21.78
N ALA A 538 -0.96 6.71 -20.69
CA ALA A 538 -1.82 6.75 -19.51
C ALA A 538 -1.31 7.88 -18.59
N PRO A 539 -2.12 8.87 -18.18
CA PRO A 539 -1.63 9.94 -17.32
C PRO A 539 -1.28 9.39 -15.92
N THR A 540 -0.26 9.97 -15.29
CA THR A 540 0.17 9.61 -13.92
C THR A 540 -0.72 10.24 -12.85
N GLY A 541 -0.76 9.63 -11.66
CA GLY A 541 -1.58 10.09 -10.53
C GLY A 541 -2.98 9.46 -10.45
N ASN A 542 -3.73 9.80 -9.40
CA ASN A 542 -4.93 9.06 -9.00
C ASN A 542 -6.14 9.26 -9.93
N PHE A 543 -6.84 8.15 -10.23
CA PHE A 543 -8.13 8.15 -10.95
C PHE A 543 -9.29 7.65 -10.06
N PRO A 544 -10.54 8.04 -10.36
CA PRO A 544 -11.70 7.48 -9.69
C PRO A 544 -11.88 6.00 -10.04
N GLY A 545 -11.96 5.14 -9.02
CA GLY A 545 -12.38 3.75 -9.15
C GLY A 545 -11.37 2.75 -9.72
N GLY A 546 -10.12 3.16 -9.94
CA GLY A 546 -9.04 2.25 -10.31
C GLY A 546 -7.66 2.90 -10.25
N GLY A 547 -6.63 2.09 -9.97
CA GLY A 547 -5.23 2.52 -9.90
C GLY A 547 -4.73 3.15 -11.21
N SER A 548 -3.70 4.00 -11.16
CA SER A 548 -3.20 4.73 -12.34
C SER A 548 -2.72 3.79 -13.44
N TYR A 549 -1.66 3.04 -13.12
CA TYR A 549 -0.72 2.45 -14.07
C TYR A 549 -0.34 3.47 -15.14
N GLY A 550 0.01 4.68 -14.67
CA GLY A 550 0.34 5.84 -15.49
C GLY A 550 1.79 5.82 -15.94
N ASP A 551 2.01 6.09 -17.21
CA ASP A 551 3.31 5.97 -17.87
C ASP A 551 3.37 6.93 -19.07
N ASP A 552 4.53 7.60 -19.22
CA ASP A 552 4.83 8.60 -20.24
C ASP A 552 6.08 8.32 -21.11
N ASP A 553 6.72 7.15 -20.96
CA ASP A 553 7.83 6.70 -21.82
C ASP A 553 7.75 5.19 -22.12
N VAL A 554 7.18 4.83 -23.28
CA VAL A 554 7.01 3.44 -23.74
C VAL A 554 8.20 2.89 -24.54
N THR A 555 9.38 3.52 -24.46
CA THR A 555 10.53 3.11 -25.30
C THR A 555 11.12 1.76 -24.90
N ASP A 556 10.81 1.26 -23.70
CA ASP A 556 11.11 -0.09 -23.27
C ASP A 556 10.02 -1.13 -23.54
N GLU A 557 8.72 -0.81 -23.48
CA GLU A 557 7.69 -1.73 -24.00
C GLU A 557 7.89 -1.98 -25.50
N PHE A 558 8.34 -0.96 -26.26
CA PHE A 558 8.73 -1.14 -27.65
C PHE A 558 9.94 -2.07 -27.82
N TYR A 559 10.89 -2.04 -26.89
CA TYR A 559 12.03 -2.97 -26.88
C TYR A 559 11.58 -4.40 -26.54
N TRP A 560 10.82 -4.57 -25.45
CA TRP A 560 10.33 -5.85 -24.97
C TRP A 560 9.44 -6.52 -26.02
N ALA A 561 8.40 -5.86 -26.53
CA ALA A 561 7.51 -6.41 -27.54
C ALA A 561 8.23 -6.76 -28.86
N ALA A 562 9.19 -5.93 -29.30
CA ALA A 562 10.03 -6.26 -30.46
C ALA A 562 10.91 -7.49 -30.19
N THR A 563 11.41 -7.63 -28.97
CA THR A 563 12.25 -8.78 -28.56
C THR A 563 11.44 -10.07 -28.56
N GLU A 564 10.26 -10.09 -27.94
CA GLU A 564 9.37 -11.26 -27.91
C GLU A 564 8.92 -11.67 -29.32
N LEU A 565 8.54 -10.69 -30.16
CA LEU A 565 8.19 -10.94 -31.56
C LEU A 565 9.36 -11.47 -32.37
N TYR A 566 10.59 -10.97 -32.16
CA TYR A 566 11.78 -11.48 -32.82
C TYR A 566 12.09 -12.92 -32.42
N ILE A 567 12.12 -13.22 -31.11
CA ILE A 567 12.33 -14.57 -30.57
C ILE A 567 11.35 -15.58 -31.17
N THR A 568 10.09 -15.16 -31.32
CA THR A 568 8.96 -16.00 -31.76
C THR A 568 8.90 -16.17 -33.30
N THR A 569 9.37 -15.19 -34.07
CA THR A 569 9.20 -15.19 -35.55
C THR A 569 10.49 -15.29 -36.37
N GLY A 570 11.62 -14.84 -35.82
CA GLY A 570 12.86 -14.64 -36.57
C GLY A 570 12.80 -13.54 -37.64
N ASP A 571 11.80 -12.65 -37.61
CA ASP A 571 11.68 -11.55 -38.59
C ASP A 571 12.66 -10.40 -38.26
N ASP A 572 13.59 -10.13 -39.18
CA ASP A 572 14.61 -9.09 -39.04
C ASP A 572 14.03 -7.69 -38.75
N SER A 573 12.77 -7.39 -39.10
CA SER A 573 12.18 -6.08 -38.81
C SER A 573 12.11 -5.81 -37.30
N TYR A 574 11.62 -6.78 -36.52
CA TYR A 574 11.59 -6.70 -35.06
C TYR A 574 13.00 -6.66 -34.45
N TYR A 575 13.96 -7.38 -35.04
CA TYR A 575 15.37 -7.28 -34.62
C TYR A 575 15.94 -5.87 -34.82
N ASN A 576 15.60 -5.20 -35.93
CA ASN A 576 16.06 -3.84 -36.20
C ASN A 576 15.39 -2.81 -35.26
N ASP A 577 14.10 -2.98 -34.94
CA ASP A 577 13.41 -2.15 -33.94
C ASP A 577 14.02 -2.36 -32.53
N MET A 578 14.14 -3.63 -32.10
CA MET A 578 14.81 -4.05 -30.86
C MET A 578 16.21 -3.41 -30.74
N LYS A 579 17.00 -3.44 -31.82
CA LYS A 579 18.38 -2.94 -31.89
C LYS A 579 18.50 -1.42 -32.00
N ALA A 580 17.41 -0.72 -32.28
CA ALA A 580 17.36 0.74 -32.25
C ALA A 580 17.07 1.31 -30.86
N SER A 581 16.54 0.51 -29.93
CA SER A 581 16.24 0.92 -28.56
C SER A 581 17.52 1.23 -27.75
N PRO A 582 17.50 2.26 -26.86
CA PRO A 582 18.58 2.48 -25.90
C PRO A 582 18.79 1.30 -24.93
N PHE A 583 17.79 0.43 -24.74
CA PHE A 583 17.82 -0.70 -23.81
C PHE A 583 18.41 -2.00 -24.39
N PHE A 584 18.88 -1.99 -25.64
CA PHE A 584 19.30 -3.20 -26.36
C PHE A 584 20.29 -4.07 -25.58
N MET A 585 19.84 -5.26 -25.16
CA MET A 585 20.60 -6.27 -24.42
C MET A 585 21.13 -5.77 -23.06
N GLN A 586 20.37 -4.91 -22.38
CA GLN A 586 20.68 -4.38 -21.04
C GLN A 586 19.67 -4.86 -20.00
N VAL A 587 20.11 -4.87 -18.74
CA VAL A 587 19.28 -5.11 -17.56
C VAL A 587 19.40 -3.89 -16.66
N GLN A 588 18.28 -3.31 -16.25
CA GLN A 588 18.28 -2.11 -15.42
C GLN A 588 18.66 -2.44 -13.96
N THR A 589 19.16 -1.45 -13.23
CA THR A 589 19.47 -1.53 -11.78
C THR A 589 19.12 -0.25 -11.01
N THR A 590 18.41 0.64 -11.68
CA THR A 590 17.83 1.92 -11.22
C THR A 590 16.80 2.29 -12.27
N LEU A 591 15.56 2.61 -11.86
CA LEU A 591 14.44 2.89 -12.75
C LEU A 591 14.07 4.39 -12.67
N SER A 592 13.76 4.98 -13.82
CA SER A 592 13.47 6.42 -13.95
C SER A 592 12.58 6.67 -15.17
N GLY A 593 11.43 7.32 -14.99
CA GLY A 593 10.37 7.44 -16.00
C GLY A 593 9.00 7.05 -15.42
N GLY A 594 7.91 7.60 -15.95
CA GLY A 594 6.58 7.45 -15.38
C GLY A 594 6.52 7.92 -13.92
N GLU A 595 6.15 7.02 -13.01
CA GLU A 595 6.05 7.31 -11.57
C GLU A 595 7.40 7.17 -10.82
N SER A 596 8.42 6.53 -11.42
CA SER A 596 9.76 6.32 -10.83
C SER A 596 10.77 7.42 -11.14
N VAL A 597 11.70 7.68 -10.20
CA VAL A 597 12.72 8.74 -10.31
C VAL A 597 14.15 8.19 -10.26
N ASP A 598 14.48 7.46 -9.20
CA ASP A 598 15.76 6.75 -9.00
C ASP A 598 15.57 5.43 -8.23
N THR A 599 14.43 4.77 -8.48
CA THR A 599 13.98 3.54 -7.81
C THR A 599 15.00 2.42 -7.98
N TYR A 600 15.43 1.77 -6.88
CA TYR A 600 16.44 0.71 -6.91
C TYR A 600 15.87 -0.65 -7.36
N GLY A 601 15.46 -0.73 -8.63
CA GLY A 601 14.82 -1.89 -9.24
C GLY A 601 15.46 -2.36 -10.55
N SER A 602 15.04 -3.54 -11.00
CA SER A 602 15.46 -4.20 -12.24
C SER A 602 14.43 -4.09 -13.36
N PHE A 603 13.14 -4.15 -13.01
CA PHE A 603 11.99 -3.97 -13.88
C PHE A 603 10.75 -3.61 -13.02
N GLY A 604 9.62 -3.36 -13.68
CA GLY A 604 8.33 -3.12 -13.05
C GLY A 604 7.21 -3.01 -14.10
N TRP A 605 5.97 -2.76 -13.67
CA TRP A 605 4.80 -2.72 -14.56
C TRP A 605 4.88 -1.70 -15.70
N GLY A 606 5.62 -0.59 -15.50
CA GLY A 606 5.93 0.43 -16.52
C GLY A 606 7.43 0.67 -16.61
N HIS A 607 8.22 -0.41 -16.46
CA HIS A 607 9.68 -0.45 -16.59
C HIS A 607 10.07 -1.85 -17.12
N THR A 608 9.55 -2.20 -18.30
CA THR A 608 9.59 -3.56 -18.87
C THR A 608 10.86 -3.90 -19.66
N ALA A 609 11.82 -2.96 -19.79
CA ALA A 609 13.04 -3.15 -20.57
C ALA A 609 13.76 -4.48 -20.34
N SER A 610 14.00 -4.81 -19.07
CA SER A 610 14.77 -5.99 -18.70
C SER A 610 14.06 -7.29 -19.09
N LEU A 611 12.72 -7.31 -19.19
CA LEU A 611 11.95 -8.51 -19.54
C LEU A 611 12.36 -9.05 -20.92
N GLY A 612 12.54 -8.17 -21.91
CA GLY A 612 13.06 -8.53 -23.23
C GLY A 612 14.46 -9.17 -23.17
N THR A 613 15.39 -8.57 -22.41
CA THR A 613 16.73 -9.13 -22.23
C THR A 613 16.69 -10.49 -21.52
N LEU A 614 15.81 -10.69 -20.55
CA LEU A 614 15.62 -11.98 -19.87
C LEU A 614 15.08 -13.06 -20.82
N SER A 615 14.11 -12.74 -21.68
CA SER A 615 13.60 -13.68 -22.71
C SER A 615 14.67 -14.11 -23.73
N VAL A 616 15.58 -13.21 -24.11
CA VAL A 616 16.74 -13.54 -24.97
C VAL A 616 17.67 -14.56 -24.30
N LEU A 617 17.86 -14.47 -22.99
CA LEU A 617 18.77 -15.34 -22.24
C LEU A 617 18.27 -16.78 -22.15
N LEU A 618 16.95 -17.01 -22.18
CA LEU A 618 16.38 -18.35 -22.38
C LEU A 618 16.51 -18.80 -23.84
N ASN A 619 16.28 -17.90 -24.80
CA ASN A 619 16.21 -18.13 -26.24
C ASN A 619 17.54 -17.89 -26.99
N GLU A 620 18.64 -18.43 -26.46
CA GLU A 620 20.01 -18.19 -26.95
C GLU A 620 20.27 -18.55 -28.43
N ASP A 621 19.42 -19.38 -29.05
CA ASP A 621 19.55 -19.78 -30.46
C ASP A 621 18.97 -18.74 -31.44
N LYS A 622 18.24 -17.72 -30.95
CA LYS A 622 17.56 -16.71 -31.76
C LYS A 622 18.45 -15.50 -32.09
N VAL A 623 19.48 -15.23 -31.29
CA VAL A 623 20.38 -14.06 -31.43
C VAL A 623 21.79 -14.46 -31.86
N ASP A 624 22.60 -13.51 -32.32
CA ASP A 624 24.02 -13.78 -32.55
C ASP A 624 24.81 -13.86 -31.24
N ALA A 625 25.92 -14.61 -31.24
CA ALA A 625 26.72 -14.86 -30.04
C ALA A 625 27.36 -13.60 -29.42
N GLY A 626 27.47 -12.50 -30.17
CA GLY A 626 27.92 -11.20 -29.68
C GLY A 626 26.80 -10.42 -28.99
N ASP A 627 25.55 -10.54 -29.45
CA ASP A 627 24.39 -9.97 -28.77
C ASP A 627 24.04 -10.79 -27.50
N MET A 628 24.08 -12.13 -27.57
CA MET A 628 23.94 -13.01 -26.40
C MET A 628 25.01 -12.74 -25.32
N SER A 629 26.26 -12.45 -25.73
CA SER A 629 27.31 -12.06 -24.77
C SER A 629 26.94 -10.77 -24.02
N LYS A 630 26.37 -9.75 -24.69
CA LYS A 630 25.96 -8.50 -24.03
C LYS A 630 24.88 -8.73 -23.00
N ALA A 631 23.82 -9.47 -23.36
CA ALA A 631 22.74 -9.81 -22.44
C ALA A 631 23.28 -10.54 -21.21
N LYS A 632 24.20 -11.49 -21.41
CA LYS A 632 24.85 -12.24 -20.33
C LYS A 632 25.76 -11.36 -19.46
N ASP A 633 26.58 -10.51 -20.07
CA ASP A 633 27.46 -9.59 -19.34
C ASP A 633 26.64 -8.56 -18.54
N ALA A 634 25.49 -8.10 -19.08
CA ALA A 634 24.58 -7.17 -18.42
C ALA A 634 23.85 -7.80 -17.22
N VAL A 635 23.28 -9.00 -17.37
CA VAL A 635 22.55 -9.67 -16.26
C VAL A 635 23.50 -10.09 -15.13
N LEU A 636 24.72 -10.53 -15.45
CA LEU A 636 25.75 -10.83 -14.45
C LEU A 636 26.16 -9.55 -13.69
N ALA A 637 26.37 -8.43 -14.38
CA ALA A 637 26.69 -7.16 -13.75
C ALA A 637 25.54 -6.59 -12.89
N ALA A 638 24.29 -6.79 -13.31
CA ALA A 638 23.11 -6.40 -12.55
C ALA A 638 22.96 -7.24 -11.27
N ALA A 639 23.08 -8.56 -11.39
CA ALA A 639 23.06 -9.48 -10.25
C ALA A 639 24.21 -9.23 -9.26
N ASP A 640 25.44 -8.96 -9.73
CA ASP A 640 26.56 -8.61 -8.86
C ASP A 640 26.33 -7.31 -8.10
N ARG A 641 25.66 -6.31 -8.70
CA ARG A 641 25.27 -5.07 -8.01
C ARG A 641 24.16 -5.29 -6.98
N PHE A 642 23.18 -6.14 -7.26
CA PHE A 642 22.14 -6.48 -6.29
C PHE A 642 22.70 -7.28 -5.10
N ILE A 643 23.66 -8.19 -5.34
CA ILE A 643 24.40 -8.89 -4.29
C ILE A 643 25.35 -7.94 -3.53
N GLU A 644 25.95 -6.94 -4.17
CA GLU A 644 26.69 -5.89 -3.46
C GLU A 644 25.77 -5.18 -2.45
N LYS A 645 24.53 -4.87 -2.83
CA LYS A 645 23.51 -4.31 -1.91
C LYS A 645 23.14 -5.27 -0.78
N GLU A 646 22.90 -6.55 -1.05
CA GLU A 646 22.63 -7.56 -0.02
C GLU A 646 23.74 -7.64 1.04
N ASN A 647 25.01 -7.46 0.64
CA ASN A 647 26.15 -7.51 1.55
C ASN A 647 26.38 -6.18 2.30
N GLU A 648 25.82 -5.06 1.83
CA GLU A 648 25.74 -3.81 2.61
C GLU A 648 24.60 -3.83 3.64
N GLN A 649 23.49 -4.51 3.34
CA GLN A 649 22.28 -4.55 4.15
C GLN A 649 22.39 -5.52 5.34
N GLY A 650 22.07 -5.06 6.55
CA GLY A 650 22.07 -5.87 7.77
C GLY A 650 21.03 -6.99 7.76
N TYR A 651 19.96 -6.82 6.99
CA TYR A 651 18.91 -7.81 6.75
C TYR A 651 19.07 -8.58 5.44
N GLY A 652 20.02 -8.21 4.57
CA GLY A 652 20.41 -8.99 3.40
C GLY A 652 19.44 -9.01 2.22
N LEU A 653 18.65 -7.95 2.03
CA LEU A 653 17.77 -7.78 0.86
C LEU A 653 18.50 -7.11 -0.33
N PRO A 654 18.20 -7.49 -1.59
CA PRO A 654 18.75 -6.89 -2.82
C PRO A 654 18.10 -5.53 -3.18
N TYR A 655 17.74 -4.72 -2.19
CA TYR A 655 16.97 -3.49 -2.36
C TYR A 655 17.53 -2.33 -1.52
N SER A 656 17.16 -1.11 -1.91
CA SER A 656 17.53 0.14 -1.25
C SER A 656 16.36 1.12 -1.40
N GLY A 657 16.15 1.96 -0.40
CA GLY A 657 15.29 3.13 -0.57
C GLY A 657 15.83 4.10 -1.62
N GLY A 658 14.93 4.91 -2.18
CA GLY A 658 15.21 5.98 -3.14
C GLY A 658 14.18 7.10 -3.01
N THR A 659 14.01 7.92 -4.05
CA THR A 659 12.96 8.94 -4.12
C THR A 659 11.59 8.27 -4.28
N LEU A 660 10.60 8.69 -3.48
CA LEU A 660 9.33 7.96 -3.37
C LEU A 660 8.51 7.97 -4.67
N SER A 661 8.41 9.11 -5.35
CA SER A 661 7.77 9.19 -6.67
C SER A 661 8.16 10.46 -7.42
N ASN A 662 7.70 10.59 -8.66
CA ASN A 662 7.75 11.83 -9.43
C ASN A 662 7.06 13.05 -8.76
N THR A 663 6.25 12.83 -7.73
CA THR A 663 5.48 13.86 -7.00
C THR A 663 5.85 14.00 -5.52
N ASP A 664 6.53 13.02 -4.91
CA ASP A 664 7.12 13.14 -3.58
C ASP A 664 8.64 12.93 -3.59
N SER A 665 9.38 14.02 -3.31
CA SER A 665 10.84 14.04 -3.28
C SER A 665 11.47 13.56 -1.97
N ALA A 666 10.66 13.13 -0.99
CA ALA A 666 11.17 12.43 0.18
C ALA A 666 11.83 11.09 -0.19
N GLN A 667 12.61 10.55 0.75
CA GLN A 667 13.46 9.37 0.53
C GLN A 667 13.00 8.22 1.44
N GLY A 668 12.96 7.00 0.90
CA GLY A 668 12.62 5.80 1.66
C GLY A 668 12.25 4.62 0.76
N TYR A 669 11.57 3.64 1.33
CA TYR A 669 11.05 2.49 0.59
C TYR A 669 9.73 2.87 -0.08
N LEU A 670 9.56 2.47 -1.34
CA LEU A 670 8.41 2.80 -2.19
C LEU A 670 7.23 1.84 -1.92
N TRP A 671 6.03 2.19 -2.41
CA TRP A 671 4.90 1.26 -2.50
C TRP A 671 5.34 -0.02 -3.24
N GLY A 672 5.10 -1.19 -2.66
CA GLY A 672 5.47 -2.47 -3.27
C GLY A 672 6.96 -2.81 -3.13
N SER A 673 7.66 -2.32 -2.10
CA SER A 673 9.08 -2.63 -1.84
C SER A 673 9.42 -4.13 -1.90
N ASN A 674 8.46 -5.00 -1.54
CA ASN A 674 8.63 -6.45 -1.58
C ASN A 674 8.65 -7.01 -3.02
N SER A 675 7.99 -6.36 -3.99
CA SER A 675 8.13 -6.74 -5.41
C SER A 675 9.55 -6.46 -5.86
N PHE A 676 10.07 -5.25 -5.67
CA PHE A 676 11.44 -4.90 -6.08
C PHE A 676 12.50 -5.83 -5.46
N VAL A 677 12.28 -6.34 -4.24
CA VAL A 677 13.12 -7.41 -3.65
C VAL A 677 13.06 -8.70 -4.46
N ALA A 678 11.87 -9.18 -4.82
CA ALA A 678 11.70 -10.38 -5.64
C ALA A 678 12.15 -10.19 -7.09
N ASP A 679 11.83 -9.07 -7.73
CA ASP A 679 12.17 -8.72 -9.11
C ASP A 679 13.71 -8.62 -9.29
N ASN A 680 14.41 -8.00 -8.35
CA ASN A 680 15.87 -7.98 -8.31
C ASN A 680 16.45 -9.40 -8.06
N ALA A 681 15.77 -10.22 -7.25
CA ALA A 681 16.16 -11.62 -7.01
C ALA A 681 15.94 -12.53 -8.23
N ILE A 682 14.99 -12.22 -9.12
CA ILE A 682 14.83 -12.90 -10.42
C ILE A 682 16.05 -12.61 -11.32
N VAL A 683 16.53 -11.37 -11.37
CA VAL A 683 17.78 -11.05 -12.09
C VAL A 683 18.98 -11.81 -11.52
N ILE A 684 19.06 -11.94 -10.18
CA ILE A 684 20.07 -12.79 -9.53
C ILE A 684 19.90 -14.27 -9.93
N ALA A 685 18.69 -14.80 -9.97
CA ALA A 685 18.41 -16.18 -10.38
C ALA A 685 18.85 -16.48 -11.83
N TYR A 686 18.62 -15.56 -12.77
CA TYR A 686 19.14 -15.67 -14.13
C TYR A 686 20.68 -15.73 -14.18
N ALA A 687 21.35 -14.93 -13.34
CA ALA A 687 22.79 -15.00 -13.22
C ALA A 687 23.28 -16.37 -12.71
N TYR A 688 22.52 -17.05 -11.83
CA TYR A 688 22.79 -18.47 -11.49
C TYR A 688 22.60 -19.39 -12.71
N ILE A 689 21.43 -19.37 -13.34
CA ILE A 689 21.07 -20.20 -14.51
C ILE A 689 22.13 -20.12 -15.62
N LEU A 690 22.74 -18.94 -15.81
CA LEU A 690 23.74 -18.70 -16.85
C LEU A 690 25.19 -19.01 -16.42
N SER A 691 25.49 -19.26 -15.14
CA SER A 691 26.88 -19.39 -14.66
C SER A 691 27.19 -20.61 -13.78
N ASP A 692 26.19 -21.20 -13.13
CA ASP A 692 26.35 -22.19 -12.05
C ASP A 692 27.20 -21.68 -10.87
N ASP A 693 27.36 -20.36 -10.71
CA ASP A 693 28.02 -19.76 -9.55
C ASP A 693 27.03 -19.64 -8.39
N ALA A 694 27.18 -20.53 -7.41
CA ALA A 694 26.32 -20.61 -6.23
C ALA A 694 26.22 -19.32 -5.41
N LYS A 695 27.07 -18.30 -5.61
CA LYS A 695 26.86 -16.96 -5.01
C LYS A 695 25.49 -16.38 -5.40
N TYR A 696 25.04 -16.63 -6.63
CA TYR A 696 23.79 -16.09 -7.16
C TYR A 696 22.57 -16.82 -6.56
N LEU A 697 22.58 -18.17 -6.56
CA LEU A 697 21.53 -18.95 -5.89
C LEU A 697 21.37 -18.54 -4.41
N ASN A 698 22.48 -18.28 -3.72
CA ASN A 698 22.47 -17.83 -2.33
C ASN A 698 21.98 -16.38 -2.12
N GLY A 699 22.09 -15.50 -3.12
CA GLY A 699 21.48 -14.16 -3.08
C GLY A 699 19.96 -14.23 -3.24
N ALA A 700 19.47 -14.98 -4.23
CA ALA A 700 18.05 -15.26 -4.40
C ALA A 700 17.40 -15.87 -3.14
N VAL A 701 18.13 -16.71 -2.39
CA VAL A 701 17.73 -17.20 -1.05
C VAL A 701 17.74 -16.09 0.00
N SER A 702 18.74 -15.20 0.04
CA SER A 702 18.79 -14.08 0.99
C SER A 702 17.64 -13.08 0.78
N ALA A 703 17.18 -12.89 -0.46
CA ALA A 703 15.97 -12.14 -0.77
C ALA A 703 14.70 -12.82 -0.20
N MET A 704 14.57 -14.14 -0.33
CA MET A 704 13.46 -14.90 0.26
C MET A 704 13.52 -14.91 1.79
N ASP A 705 14.72 -15.01 2.39
CA ASP A 705 14.90 -14.87 3.84
C ASP A 705 14.29 -13.57 4.36
N TYR A 706 14.53 -12.45 3.66
CA TYR A 706 13.93 -11.15 4.01
C TYR A 706 12.40 -11.18 3.93
N LEU A 707 11.84 -11.70 2.83
CA LEU A 707 10.39 -11.79 2.62
C LEU A 707 9.69 -12.67 3.66
N LEU A 708 10.36 -13.72 4.14
CA LEU A 708 9.84 -14.70 5.10
C LEU A 708 10.26 -14.44 6.57
N GLY A 709 10.75 -13.24 6.91
CA GLY A 709 10.87 -12.78 8.30
C GLY A 709 12.25 -12.32 8.78
N ARG A 710 13.32 -12.48 7.98
CA ARG A 710 14.64 -11.89 8.26
C ARG A 710 14.64 -10.40 7.90
N ASN A 711 13.74 -9.63 8.50
CA ASN A 711 13.57 -8.20 8.24
C ASN A 711 13.34 -7.41 9.54
N ALA A 712 13.34 -6.09 9.41
CA ALA A 712 13.26 -5.18 10.54
C ALA A 712 11.95 -5.26 11.35
N ASN A 713 10.89 -5.88 10.81
CA ASN A 713 9.58 -6.00 11.46
C ASN A 713 9.31 -7.40 12.04
N ASP A 714 10.15 -8.40 11.77
CA ASP A 714 9.95 -9.79 12.20
C ASP A 714 8.59 -10.35 11.74
N TYR A 715 8.20 -9.95 10.54
CA TYR A 715 7.01 -10.40 9.79
C TYR A 715 7.45 -11.21 8.59
N SER A 716 6.90 -12.39 8.37
CA SER A 716 6.75 -12.86 6.99
C SER A 716 5.72 -12.00 6.28
N TYR A 717 6.06 -11.46 5.12
CA TYR A 717 5.15 -10.69 4.27
C TYR A 717 4.30 -11.59 3.35
N VAL A 718 4.30 -12.90 3.60
CA VAL A 718 3.52 -13.88 2.84
C VAL A 718 2.51 -14.57 3.76
N THR A 719 1.23 -14.48 3.42
CA THR A 719 0.14 -14.95 4.29
C THR A 719 0.26 -16.42 4.64
N GLY A 720 0.04 -16.77 5.92
CA GLY A 720 0.04 -18.15 6.41
C GLY A 720 1.40 -18.87 6.44
N TYR A 721 2.48 -18.24 5.97
CA TYR A 721 3.83 -18.82 5.96
C TYR A 721 4.74 -18.14 6.99
N GLY A 722 5.18 -18.89 8.00
CA GLY A 722 6.02 -18.41 9.10
C GLY A 722 5.26 -18.23 10.42
N THR A 723 6.00 -17.99 11.51
CA THR A 723 5.45 -17.90 12.88
C THR A 723 4.67 -16.62 13.18
N HIS A 724 4.93 -15.57 12.40
CA HIS A 724 4.30 -14.26 12.46
C HIS A 724 4.24 -13.74 11.02
N ALA A 725 3.11 -13.99 10.37
CA ALA A 725 2.87 -13.71 8.96
C ALA A 725 1.80 -12.64 8.80
N ALA A 726 1.84 -11.89 7.70
CA ALA A 726 0.75 -11.03 7.27
C ALA A 726 -0.59 -11.81 7.26
N LYS A 727 -1.66 -11.19 7.73
CA LYS A 727 -2.97 -11.83 7.93
C LYS A 727 -4.12 -11.00 7.37
N TYR A 728 -3.95 -9.69 7.22
CA TYR A 728 -5.03 -8.75 6.90
C TYR A 728 -4.73 -7.88 5.67
N PRO A 729 -4.39 -8.47 4.50
CA PRO A 729 -4.08 -7.69 3.30
C PRO A 729 -5.27 -6.82 2.87
N HIS A 730 -5.01 -5.64 2.31
CA HIS A 730 -6.07 -4.78 1.75
C HIS A 730 -6.74 -5.50 0.56
N HIS A 731 -7.91 -6.08 0.79
CA HIS A 731 -8.66 -6.81 -0.22
C HIS A 731 -10.16 -6.83 0.09
N ARG A 732 -11.01 -6.41 -0.85
CA ARG A 732 -12.46 -6.21 -0.64
C ARG A 732 -13.18 -7.45 -0.12
N TYR A 733 -12.78 -8.62 -0.58
CA TYR A 733 -13.39 -9.90 -0.22
C TYR A 733 -12.72 -10.61 0.97
N TRP A 734 -11.43 -10.37 1.24
CA TRP A 734 -10.72 -11.02 2.37
C TRP A 734 -10.86 -10.20 3.65
N ALA A 735 -12.09 -9.77 3.91
CA ALA A 735 -12.45 -8.71 4.84
C ALA A 735 -12.82 -9.19 6.26
N GLY A 736 -12.42 -10.41 6.65
CA GLY A 736 -12.71 -11.01 7.96
C GLY A 736 -12.23 -10.22 9.21
N LEU A 737 -11.47 -9.14 9.03
CA LEU A 737 -11.13 -8.17 10.09
C LEU A 737 -12.18 -7.05 10.26
N ILE A 738 -12.94 -6.75 9.21
CA ILE A 738 -14.01 -5.72 9.20
C ILE A 738 -15.38 -6.34 9.52
N ASP A 739 -15.63 -7.55 8.99
CA ASP A 739 -16.91 -8.26 9.13
C ASP A 739 -16.63 -9.78 9.14
N ASP A 740 -17.07 -10.48 10.19
CA ASP A 740 -16.75 -11.90 10.42
C ASP A 740 -17.53 -12.87 9.51
N SER A 741 -18.43 -12.36 8.67
CA SER A 741 -19.04 -13.12 7.57
C SER A 741 -18.17 -13.21 6.31
N PHE A 742 -17.11 -12.40 6.22
CA PHE A 742 -16.13 -12.46 5.14
C PHE A 742 -14.92 -13.34 5.51
N PRO A 743 -14.31 -14.05 4.55
CA PRO A 743 -13.10 -14.82 4.80
C PRO A 743 -11.90 -13.93 5.15
N LEU A 744 -10.89 -14.53 5.78
CA LEU A 744 -9.52 -14.02 5.76
C LEU A 744 -8.81 -14.55 4.50
N ALA A 745 -7.67 -13.95 4.15
CA ALA A 745 -6.90 -14.33 2.97
C ALA A 745 -6.46 -15.82 3.01
N PRO A 746 -6.30 -16.47 1.83
CA PRO A 746 -5.62 -17.77 1.75
C PRO A 746 -4.15 -17.64 2.16
N ASN A 747 -3.44 -18.76 2.28
CA ASN A 747 -1.99 -18.73 2.42
C ASN A 747 -1.34 -18.37 1.04
N GLY A 748 -0.10 -17.88 1.05
CA GLY A 748 0.69 -17.65 -0.17
C GLY A 748 0.46 -16.31 -0.89
N VAL A 749 -0.21 -15.35 -0.25
CA VAL A 749 -0.40 -13.98 -0.77
C VAL A 749 0.74 -13.08 -0.29
N MET A 750 1.45 -12.40 -1.20
CA MET A 750 2.47 -11.41 -0.82
C MET A 750 1.86 -10.02 -0.64
N VAL A 751 2.18 -9.36 0.48
CA VAL A 751 1.82 -7.95 0.69
C VAL A 751 2.93 -7.01 0.20
N GLY A 752 2.55 -5.78 -0.16
CA GLY A 752 3.46 -4.78 -0.76
C GLY A 752 4.68 -4.42 0.11
N GLY A 753 4.53 -4.41 1.43
CA GLY A 753 5.64 -4.25 2.38
C GLY A 753 5.86 -2.80 2.86
N PRO A 754 7.02 -2.50 3.47
CA PRO A 754 7.28 -1.20 4.08
C PRO A 754 7.22 -0.03 3.09
N ASN A 755 6.23 0.86 3.22
CA ASN A 755 6.10 2.06 2.39
C ASN A 755 6.34 3.33 3.22
N SER A 756 7.46 4.01 2.94
CA SER A 756 7.88 5.24 3.62
C SER A 756 7.12 6.49 3.16
N GLY A 757 6.36 6.37 2.07
CA GLY A 757 5.40 7.36 1.61
C GLY A 757 4.14 7.47 2.47
N MET A 758 3.83 6.46 3.31
CA MET A 758 2.71 6.51 4.27
C MET A 758 1.43 7.04 3.60
N GLU A 759 1.00 6.45 2.49
CA GLU A 759 0.20 7.16 1.49
C GLU A 759 -1.31 7.12 1.81
N ASP A 760 -1.73 6.13 2.61
CA ASP A 760 -3.10 5.98 3.12
C ASP A 760 -3.38 6.72 4.45
N PRO A 761 -4.66 6.94 4.82
CA PRO A 761 -5.03 7.56 6.10
C PRO A 761 -4.78 6.69 7.34
N TRP A 762 -4.64 5.37 7.19
CA TRP A 762 -4.54 4.45 8.33
C TRP A 762 -3.11 4.41 8.90
N VAL A 763 -2.11 4.30 8.02
CA VAL A 763 -0.68 4.42 8.35
C VAL A 763 -0.38 5.80 8.94
N LYS A 764 -0.94 6.89 8.38
CA LYS A 764 -0.88 8.24 8.98
C LYS A 764 -1.57 8.30 10.35
N GLY A 765 -2.65 7.53 10.54
CA GLY A 765 -3.41 7.40 11.78
C GLY A 765 -2.61 6.82 12.95
N MET A 766 -1.52 6.10 12.69
CA MET A 766 -0.56 5.66 13.71
C MET A 766 0.28 6.80 14.31
N GLY A 767 0.08 8.05 13.88
CA GLY A 767 0.88 9.21 14.28
C GLY A 767 2.25 9.30 13.59
N TRP A 768 2.50 8.40 12.64
CA TRP A 768 3.76 8.26 11.90
C TRP A 768 4.02 9.47 11.01
N LYS A 769 5.30 9.82 10.83
CA LYS A 769 5.72 10.98 10.02
C LYS A 769 6.89 10.61 9.11
N LYS A 770 6.82 11.03 7.84
CA LYS A 770 7.84 10.76 6.82
C LYS A 770 9.25 11.14 7.33
N GLY A 771 10.21 10.25 7.14
CA GLY A 771 11.59 10.43 7.60
C GLY A 771 11.83 10.41 9.11
N THR A 772 10.81 10.11 9.95
CA THR A 772 10.99 9.91 11.41
C THR A 772 11.00 8.44 11.82
N ILE A 773 10.59 7.54 10.92
CA ILE A 773 10.64 6.09 11.07
C ILE A 773 11.63 5.56 10.02
N PRO A 774 12.53 4.62 10.38
CA PRO A 774 13.44 4.00 9.42
C PRO A 774 12.67 3.27 8.29
N PRO A 775 13.05 3.42 7.01
CA PRO A 775 12.27 2.92 5.87
C PRO A 775 11.79 1.47 5.96
N ALA A 776 12.66 0.55 6.40
CA ALA A 776 12.32 -0.87 6.52
C ALA A 776 11.31 -1.17 7.63
N LYS A 777 10.93 -0.19 8.46
CA LYS A 777 9.96 -0.29 9.57
C LYS A 777 8.62 0.40 9.27
N CYS A 778 8.42 0.92 8.06
CA CYS A 778 7.18 1.59 7.64
C CYS A 778 6.08 0.60 7.18
N TYR A 779 5.83 -0.47 7.95
CA TYR A 779 4.87 -1.53 7.60
C TYR A 779 3.84 -1.81 8.71
N LEU A 780 2.59 -2.09 8.33
CA LEU A 780 1.47 -2.31 9.23
C LEU A 780 0.50 -3.35 8.64
N ASP A 781 0.39 -4.53 9.27
CA ASP A 781 -0.58 -5.56 8.87
C ASP A 781 -2.01 -5.17 9.27
N HIS A 782 -2.66 -4.38 8.42
CA HIS A 782 -4.06 -3.99 8.59
C HIS A 782 -4.76 -3.75 7.25
N ILE A 783 -6.01 -4.16 7.14
CA ILE A 783 -6.77 -4.13 5.88
C ILE A 783 -7.05 -2.71 5.35
N GLU A 784 -7.16 -1.71 6.20
CA GLU A 784 -7.32 -0.29 5.78
C GLU A 784 -5.97 0.36 5.36
N ALA A 785 -4.82 -0.31 5.52
CA ALA A 785 -3.48 0.21 5.25
C ALA A 785 -2.98 -0.12 3.83
N TYR A 786 -3.75 0.26 2.80
CA TYR A 786 -3.48 -0.14 1.40
C TYR A 786 -2.06 0.16 0.92
N SER A 787 -1.46 1.28 1.34
CA SER A 787 -0.15 1.70 0.85
C SER A 787 1.01 0.83 1.33
N ALA A 788 0.81 0.02 2.38
CA ALA A 788 1.81 -0.90 2.93
C ALA A 788 1.37 -2.38 2.96
N ASN A 789 0.06 -2.66 2.87
CA ASN A 789 -0.50 -4.00 3.10
C ASN A 789 -1.48 -4.48 2.01
N GLU A 790 -1.58 -3.83 0.86
CA GLU A 790 -2.28 -4.43 -0.30
C GLU A 790 -1.53 -5.65 -0.85
N CYS A 791 -2.16 -6.40 -1.76
CA CYS A 791 -1.60 -7.50 -2.53
C CYS A 791 -2.08 -7.40 -3.99
N THR A 792 -1.25 -7.77 -4.97
CA THR A 792 -1.59 -7.72 -6.41
C THR A 792 -0.94 -8.84 -7.21
N ILE A 793 -1.53 -9.17 -8.38
CA ILE A 793 -1.00 -10.11 -9.38
C ILE A 793 0.48 -9.90 -9.70
N ASN A 794 0.94 -8.64 -9.80
CA ASN A 794 2.34 -8.31 -10.12
C ASN A 794 3.32 -8.53 -8.95
N TRP A 795 2.83 -8.79 -7.73
CA TRP A 795 3.64 -9.14 -6.56
C TRP A 795 3.55 -10.65 -6.27
N ASN A 796 2.39 -11.26 -6.51
CA ASN A 796 2.25 -12.71 -6.38
C ASN A 796 2.95 -13.48 -7.52
N ALA A 797 3.09 -12.90 -8.72
CA ALA A 797 3.83 -13.52 -9.83
C ALA A 797 5.33 -13.68 -9.53
N PRO A 798 6.09 -12.65 -9.10
CA PRO A 798 7.50 -12.82 -8.75
C PRO A 798 7.71 -13.63 -7.46
N LEU A 799 6.76 -13.63 -6.51
CA LEU A 799 6.77 -14.59 -5.39
C LEU A 799 6.73 -16.04 -5.89
N ALA A 800 5.77 -16.36 -6.77
CA ALA A 800 5.62 -17.70 -7.33
C ALA A 800 6.85 -18.13 -8.15
N TRP A 801 7.39 -17.23 -8.98
CA TRP A 801 8.62 -17.46 -9.76
C TRP A 801 9.81 -17.74 -8.83
N LEU A 802 10.06 -16.86 -7.86
CA LEU A 802 11.22 -16.96 -6.95
C LEU A 802 11.12 -18.19 -6.04
N THR A 803 9.93 -18.49 -5.51
CA THR A 803 9.70 -19.71 -4.72
C THR A 803 9.94 -20.97 -5.56
N GLY A 804 9.46 -20.99 -6.80
CA GLY A 804 9.74 -22.08 -7.74
C GLY A 804 11.24 -22.28 -7.94
N PHE A 805 11.96 -21.21 -8.28
CA PHE A 805 13.40 -21.23 -8.54
C PHE A 805 14.25 -21.70 -7.34
N ILE A 806 14.00 -21.22 -6.11
CA ILE A 806 14.79 -21.68 -4.96
C ILE A 806 14.43 -23.12 -4.56
N THR A 807 13.20 -23.57 -4.83
CA THR A 807 12.74 -24.92 -4.46
C THR A 807 13.21 -25.97 -5.46
N GLU A 808 13.20 -25.67 -6.77
CA GLU A 808 13.71 -26.59 -7.81
C GLU A 808 15.22 -26.85 -7.64
N ASN A 809 15.97 -25.83 -7.22
CA ASN A 809 17.41 -25.93 -6.94
C ASN A 809 17.71 -26.48 -5.54
N SER A 810 16.68 -26.83 -4.76
CA SER A 810 16.84 -27.53 -3.49
C SER A 810 17.09 -29.03 -3.69
N LYS A 811 17.74 -29.64 -2.70
CA LYS A 811 18.14 -31.05 -2.67
C LYS A 811 17.01 -32.07 -2.88
N ASP A 812 15.80 -31.75 -2.42
CA ASP A 812 14.59 -32.56 -2.59
C ASP A 812 13.75 -32.14 -3.82
N GLY A 813 14.09 -31.00 -4.46
CA GLY A 813 13.35 -30.40 -5.58
C GLY A 813 11.96 -29.84 -5.20
N ILE A 814 11.16 -29.51 -6.21
CA ILE A 814 9.72 -29.23 -6.04
C ILE A 814 8.99 -30.56 -5.83
N ILE A 815 8.28 -30.68 -4.70
CA ILE A 815 7.52 -31.87 -4.34
C ILE A 815 6.12 -31.78 -4.98
N GLN A 816 5.96 -32.43 -6.14
CA GLN A 816 4.68 -32.57 -6.82
C GLN A 816 3.58 -33.09 -5.87
N GLY A 817 2.40 -32.47 -5.91
CA GLY A 817 1.30 -32.77 -5.00
C GLY A 817 1.32 -31.98 -3.68
N ALA A 818 2.28 -31.07 -3.47
CA ALA A 818 2.28 -30.17 -2.31
C ALA A 818 1.13 -29.13 -2.31
N VAL A 819 0.39 -29.02 -3.41
CA VAL A 819 -0.83 -28.21 -3.66
C VAL A 819 -2.00 -28.40 -2.67
N ASN A 820 -1.90 -29.35 -1.74
CA ASN A 820 -2.84 -29.50 -0.60
C ASN A 820 -2.10 -29.85 0.72
N LEU A 821 -0.81 -29.52 0.84
CA LEU A 821 0.02 -29.85 2.01
C LEU A 821 0.35 -28.64 2.91
N SER A 822 -0.04 -27.41 2.51
CA SER A 822 -0.02 -26.28 3.43
C SER A 822 -0.97 -26.52 4.60
N ALA A 823 -0.55 -26.09 5.80
CA ALA A 823 -1.40 -26.24 6.97
C ALA A 823 -2.68 -25.41 6.78
N ALA A 824 -3.84 -26.03 7.04
CA ALA A 824 -5.07 -25.29 7.23
C ALA A 824 -4.91 -24.40 8.46
N SER A 825 -4.61 -23.13 8.21
CA SER A 825 -4.43 -22.04 9.15
C SER A 825 -5.77 -21.74 9.83
N ASP A 826 -6.10 -22.51 10.88
CA ASP A 826 -7.27 -22.25 11.72
C ASP A 826 -7.17 -20.81 12.28
N PRO A 827 -8.03 -19.87 11.85
CA PRO A 827 -7.91 -18.47 12.23
C PRO A 827 -8.29 -18.23 13.70
N GLY A 828 -8.91 -19.23 14.35
CA GLY A 828 -9.16 -19.29 15.79
C GLY A 828 -8.14 -20.14 16.57
N SER A 829 -7.08 -20.64 15.93
CA SER A 829 -5.97 -21.25 16.65
C SER A 829 -5.31 -20.24 17.59
N ALA A 830 -4.86 -20.71 18.75
CA ALA A 830 -4.35 -19.83 19.80
C ALA A 830 -3.15 -19.01 19.28
N ALA A 831 -3.21 -17.68 19.49
CA ALA A 831 -2.22 -16.72 19.01
C ALA A 831 -0.78 -17.25 19.22
N PRO A 832 0.07 -17.23 18.17
CA PRO A 832 1.35 -17.93 18.19
C PRO A 832 2.16 -17.48 19.39
N VAL A 833 2.55 -18.45 20.23
CA VAL A 833 3.18 -18.14 21.52
C VAL A 833 4.48 -17.40 21.22
N ASN A 834 4.59 -16.14 21.65
CA ASN A 834 5.78 -15.32 21.40
C ASN A 834 6.94 -15.74 22.33
N THR A 835 7.45 -16.95 22.09
CA THR A 835 8.46 -17.67 22.88
C THR A 835 9.84 -17.02 22.85
N ALA A 836 10.10 -16.19 21.84
CA ALA A 836 11.39 -15.56 21.55
C ALA A 836 11.29 -14.03 21.52
N ALA A 837 10.33 -13.46 22.25
CA ALA A 837 10.16 -12.03 22.48
C ALA A 837 11.48 -11.38 22.93
N GLY A 838 11.95 -10.40 22.16
CA GLY A 838 13.23 -9.71 22.36
C GLY A 838 13.29 -8.80 23.59
N SER A 839 14.50 -8.37 23.90
CA SER A 839 14.81 -7.53 25.07
C SER A 839 14.73 -6.03 24.79
N ALA A 840 14.68 -5.62 23.53
CA ALA A 840 14.70 -4.22 23.12
C ALA A 840 13.43 -3.42 23.52
N ASP A 841 12.23 -3.98 23.31
CA ASP A 841 10.96 -3.26 23.45
C ASP A 841 10.66 -2.82 24.89
N ALA A 842 11.33 -3.43 25.88
CA ALA A 842 11.31 -3.01 27.28
C ALA A 842 11.82 -1.56 27.52
N ASN A 843 12.47 -0.93 26.54
CA ASN A 843 12.87 0.48 26.57
C ASN A 843 12.22 1.34 25.46
N ALA A 844 11.58 0.74 24.45
CA ALA A 844 10.89 1.48 23.39
C ALA A 844 9.52 2.03 23.87
N THR A 845 8.87 1.34 24.80
CA THR A 845 7.59 1.76 25.39
C THR A 845 7.74 2.95 26.35
N GLY A 846 7.96 4.14 25.79
CA GLY A 846 7.90 5.44 26.50
C GLY A 846 6.49 5.85 26.99
N ALA A 847 5.53 4.92 26.98
CA ALA A 847 4.15 5.11 27.38
C ALA A 847 3.91 4.61 28.82
N GLY A 848 3.45 5.51 29.70
CA GLY A 848 3.30 5.25 31.14
C GLY A 848 2.08 4.40 31.53
N GLY A 849 1.82 3.30 30.84
CA GLY A 849 0.70 2.40 31.13
C GLY A 849 0.90 1.62 32.44
N THR A 850 0.14 1.96 33.48
CA THR A 850 0.15 1.23 34.75
C THR A 850 -0.70 -0.04 34.70
N GLY A 851 -0.30 -1.01 33.86
CA GLY A 851 -0.96 -2.31 33.73
C GLY A 851 -0.98 -3.09 35.05
N MET A 852 -2.18 -3.32 35.59
CA MET A 852 -2.36 -4.00 36.87
C MET A 852 -2.43 -5.52 36.66
N ALA A 853 -1.26 -6.16 36.64
CA ALA A 853 -1.10 -7.56 36.22
C ALA A 853 -2.02 -8.57 36.95
N ALA A 854 -2.67 -9.45 36.17
CA ALA A 854 -3.45 -10.56 36.67
C ALA A 854 -2.55 -11.72 37.13
N ASP A 855 -2.62 -12.07 38.42
CA ASP A 855 -1.79 -13.13 39.03
C ASP A 855 -2.29 -14.54 38.67
N GLY A 856 -1.70 -15.12 37.63
CA GLY A 856 -1.81 -16.55 37.30
C GLY A 856 -1.05 -17.41 38.32
N THR A 857 -1.74 -17.83 39.39
CA THR A 857 -1.10 -18.43 40.57
C THR A 857 -0.21 -19.64 40.31
N ILE A 858 1.10 -19.50 40.55
CA ILE A 858 2.02 -20.62 40.84
C ILE A 858 2.47 -20.55 42.31
N ASN A 859 2.33 -21.69 43.02
CA ASN A 859 2.53 -21.77 44.48
C ASN A 859 3.98 -21.48 44.91
N GLY A 860 4.21 -20.57 45.88
CA GLY A 860 5.60 -20.41 46.37
C GLY A 860 5.99 -19.54 47.59
N LYS A 861 5.13 -18.72 48.23
CA LYS A 861 5.49 -18.02 49.49
C LYS A 861 4.26 -17.63 50.31
N LYS A 862 4.42 -17.51 51.64
CA LYS A 862 3.33 -17.07 52.56
C LYS A 862 3.15 -15.53 52.50
N PRO A 863 1.92 -15.02 52.35
CA PRO A 863 1.67 -13.58 52.31
C PRO A 863 1.79 -12.92 53.69
N MET A 864 2.09 -11.63 53.68
CA MET A 864 2.12 -10.77 54.88
C MET A 864 0.68 -10.37 55.26
N SER A 865 0.37 -10.28 56.55
CA SER A 865 -1.01 -10.07 57.01
C SER A 865 -1.54 -8.66 56.72
N GLY A 866 -2.65 -8.56 55.99
CA GLY A 866 -3.16 -7.31 55.38
C GLY A 866 -3.42 -6.11 56.31
N TRP A 867 -3.56 -6.30 57.62
CA TRP A 867 -3.65 -5.16 58.57
C TRP A 867 -2.39 -4.28 58.55
N LEU A 868 -1.22 -4.85 58.20
CA LEU A 868 0.03 -4.10 58.09
C LEU A 868 0.07 -3.25 56.81
N ILE A 869 -0.48 -3.77 55.71
CA ILE A 869 -0.63 -3.04 54.43
C ILE A 869 -1.60 -1.86 54.63
N ALA A 870 -2.74 -2.09 55.30
CA ALA A 870 -3.71 -1.04 55.62
C ALA A 870 -3.09 0.11 56.44
N LEU A 871 -2.21 -0.18 57.41
CA LEU A 871 -1.49 0.84 58.18
C LEU A 871 -0.49 1.66 57.32
N ILE A 872 0.20 1.02 56.38
CA ILE A 872 1.14 1.70 55.47
C ILE A 872 0.38 2.65 54.54
N VAL A 873 -0.75 2.21 53.96
CA VAL A 873 -1.61 3.04 53.10
C VAL A 873 -2.21 4.21 53.88
N PHE A 874 -2.76 3.99 55.08
CA PHE A 874 -3.26 5.09 55.93
C PHE A 874 -2.17 6.09 56.32
N GLY A 875 -0.94 5.62 56.57
CA GLY A 875 0.21 6.48 56.84
C GLY A 875 0.55 7.38 55.65
N ALA A 876 0.60 6.82 54.44
CA ALA A 876 0.89 7.58 53.21
C ALA A 876 -0.18 8.65 52.94
N VAL A 877 -1.47 8.29 53.00
CA VAL A 877 -2.58 9.23 52.77
C VAL A 877 -2.57 10.37 53.81
N ALA A 878 -2.31 10.06 55.09
CA ALA A 878 -2.23 11.09 56.13
C ALA A 878 -1.08 12.09 55.91
N VAL A 879 0.06 11.64 55.37
CA VAL A 879 1.19 12.52 55.01
C VAL A 879 0.83 13.41 53.81
N ILE A 880 0.22 12.86 52.76
CA ILE A 880 -0.17 13.61 51.56
C ILE A 880 -1.17 14.73 51.92
N VAL A 881 -2.25 14.41 52.64
CA VAL A 881 -3.25 15.39 53.09
C VAL A 881 -2.62 16.46 54.00
N SER A 882 -1.63 16.10 54.82
CA SER A 882 -0.89 17.07 55.65
C SER A 882 -0.06 18.06 54.83
N ILE A 883 0.54 17.59 53.72
CA ILE A 883 1.30 18.43 52.79
C ILE A 883 0.37 19.39 52.03
N GLU A 884 -0.77 18.91 51.53
CA GLU A 884 -1.75 19.76 50.83
C GLU A 884 -2.32 20.86 51.73
N ILE A 885 -2.66 20.54 52.99
CA ILE A 885 -3.13 21.52 53.98
C ILE A 885 -2.03 22.56 54.28
N PHE A 886 -0.76 22.17 54.28
CA PHE A 886 0.37 23.09 54.45
C PHE A 886 0.55 24.02 53.25
N VAL A 887 0.51 23.48 52.02
CA VAL A 887 0.58 24.27 50.77
C VAL A 887 -0.60 25.25 50.66
N TYR A 888 -1.82 24.79 50.95
CA TYR A 888 -3.01 25.64 50.98
C TYR A 888 -2.87 26.82 51.97
N LYS A 889 -2.32 26.58 53.16
CA LYS A 889 -2.04 27.65 54.14
C LYS A 889 -0.98 28.64 53.64
N MET A 890 0.09 28.18 53.00
CA MET A 890 1.08 29.11 52.40
C MET A 890 0.48 29.97 51.29
N LEU A 891 -0.40 29.39 50.46
CA LEU A 891 -1.10 30.13 49.40
C LEU A 891 -2.11 31.15 49.95
N GLN A 892 -2.78 30.85 51.06
CA GLN A 892 -3.62 31.81 51.78
C GLN A 892 -2.80 32.97 52.37
N MET A 893 -1.66 32.69 53.01
CA MET A 893 -0.79 33.74 53.55
C MET A 893 -0.27 34.68 52.45
N LYS A 894 0.21 34.14 51.31
CA LYS A 894 0.62 34.97 50.16
C LYS A 894 -0.50 35.84 49.57
N LYS A 895 -1.78 35.47 49.73
CA LYS A 895 -2.91 36.29 49.30
C LYS A 895 -3.26 37.44 50.25
N GLN A 896 -2.85 37.37 51.52
CA GLN A 896 -3.08 38.47 52.46
C GLN A 896 -2.08 39.61 52.24
N ASP A 897 -0.79 39.31 52.07
CA ASP A 897 0.25 40.33 51.85
C ASP A 897 0.03 41.14 50.54
N ALA A 898 -0.52 40.50 49.50
CA ALA A 898 -0.81 41.16 48.22
C ALA A 898 -1.94 42.22 48.30
N SER A 899 -2.72 42.26 49.38
CA SER A 899 -3.86 43.18 49.52
C SER A 899 -3.53 44.55 50.14
N ALA A 900 -2.28 44.76 50.56
CA ALA A 900 -1.87 45.94 51.34
C ALA A 900 -1.30 47.13 50.51
N ALA A 901 -1.19 47.00 49.18
CA ALA A 901 -0.39 47.90 48.34
C ALA A 901 -1.11 48.47 47.10
N GLN A 902 -2.32 49.02 47.26
CA GLN A 902 -2.88 49.98 46.30
C GLN A 902 -3.38 51.25 47.00
N GLY A 903 -2.84 52.39 46.60
CA GLY A 903 -3.27 53.68 47.15
C GLY A 903 -2.44 54.88 46.69
N ILE A 904 -2.73 55.41 45.48
CA ILE A 904 -3.11 56.82 45.23
C ILE A 904 -3.09 57.12 43.71
N LYS A 905 -4.27 57.51 43.20
CA LYS A 905 -4.62 58.37 42.05
C LYS A 905 -3.76 58.43 40.76
N LEU A 906 -4.47 58.21 39.65
CA LEU A 906 -4.23 58.82 38.34
C LEU A 906 -4.58 60.33 38.32
N ASP A 907 -3.98 61.09 37.40
CA ASP A 907 -4.66 62.17 36.67
C ASP A 907 -4.01 62.36 35.26
N TYR A 908 -4.65 63.09 34.36
CA TYR A 908 -4.42 63.07 32.90
C TYR A 908 -3.35 64.02 32.33
N GLY A 909 -2.80 63.68 31.15
CA GLY A 909 -2.04 64.60 30.29
C GLY A 909 -1.81 64.06 28.86
N ASN A 910 -2.22 64.80 27.84
CA ASN A 910 -1.93 64.54 26.41
C ASN A 910 -0.56 65.13 26.01
N MET A 911 0.11 64.57 24.98
CA MET A 911 0.35 65.23 23.66
C MET A 911 1.46 64.57 22.79
N ASN A 912 1.13 64.44 21.49
CA ASN A 912 1.91 64.57 20.24
C ASN A 912 3.45 64.45 20.13
N SER A 913 3.82 63.83 18.99
CA SER A 913 4.82 64.24 17.96
C SER A 913 6.35 64.18 18.19
N ASP A 914 6.97 63.35 17.32
CA ASP A 914 8.14 63.59 16.46
C ASP A 914 9.56 63.94 16.97
N ALA A 915 10.49 63.11 16.46
CA ALA A 915 11.79 63.46 15.86
C ALA A 915 13.03 63.83 16.71
N SER A 916 14.02 62.92 16.66
CA SER A 916 15.49 63.16 16.75
C SER A 916 16.05 63.56 18.15
N GLN A 917 17.29 63.25 18.54
CA GLN A 917 18.54 62.94 17.81
C GLN A 917 19.39 61.82 18.49
N ASN A 918 20.47 61.38 17.84
CA ASN A 918 21.46 60.42 18.36
C ASN A 918 22.39 61.03 19.43
N ILE A 919 22.79 60.23 20.43
CA ILE A 919 24.04 60.40 21.20
C ILE A 919 24.73 59.03 21.37
N GLU A 920 26.06 59.09 21.36
CA GLU A 920 27.14 58.11 21.57
C GLU A 920 26.95 57.20 22.84
N MET A 921 27.71 56.12 23.12
CA MET A 921 29.14 55.85 22.83
C MET A 921 29.54 54.37 23.13
N GLU A 922 30.70 53.93 22.61
CA GLU A 922 31.64 52.91 23.14
C GLU A 922 31.27 51.40 23.29
N ASP A 923 31.62 50.66 22.23
CA ASP A 923 32.50 49.47 22.19
C ASP A 923 33.70 49.60 23.19
N THR A 924 34.36 48.60 23.78
CA THR A 924 34.89 47.27 23.35
C THR A 924 35.12 46.40 24.63
N ALA A 925 35.82 45.25 24.73
CA ALA A 925 36.67 44.43 23.85
C ALA A 925 36.79 42.98 24.40
N ALA A 926 37.16 42.00 23.56
CA ALA A 926 38.42 41.19 23.66
C ALA A 926 38.28 39.76 23.08
N ALA A 927 39.26 39.18 22.39
CA ALA A 927 40.38 39.75 21.61
C ALA A 927 41.01 38.65 20.73
N GLU A 928 41.18 38.91 19.42
CA GLU A 928 42.14 38.17 18.58
C GLU A 928 43.52 38.86 18.59
N VAL A 929 44.58 38.12 18.25
CA VAL A 929 45.79 38.70 17.62
C VAL A 929 46.32 37.74 16.55
N THR A 930 46.45 38.25 15.33
CA THR A 930 47.06 37.60 14.16
C THR A 930 48.54 37.99 14.00
N VAL A 931 49.34 37.12 13.35
CA VAL A 931 50.60 37.53 12.68
C VAL A 931 50.80 36.70 11.41
N THR A 932 51.15 37.35 10.31
CA THR A 932 51.66 36.74 9.07
C THR A 932 53.08 37.21 8.81
N GLU A 933 54.03 36.34 8.46
CA GLU A 933 55.18 36.73 7.65
C GLU A 933 55.87 35.56 6.91
N THR A 934 56.84 35.89 6.05
CA THR A 934 57.24 35.15 4.84
C THR A 934 58.41 34.14 4.95
N SER A 935 58.53 33.32 3.89
CA SER A 935 59.76 32.93 3.16
C SER A 935 60.43 31.53 3.34
N ALA A 936 60.13 30.65 2.36
CA ALA A 936 61.03 30.18 1.29
C ALA A 936 62.00 28.96 1.46
N MET A 937 62.10 28.22 0.33
CA MET A 937 63.13 27.25 -0.13
C MET A 937 63.34 25.91 0.60
N GLN A 938 63.07 24.80 -0.11
CA GLN A 938 64.12 24.13 -0.89
C GLN A 938 63.56 23.42 -2.13
N GLU A 939 64.43 23.08 -3.10
CA GLU A 939 64.10 22.52 -4.42
C GLU A 939 64.24 20.99 -4.48
N ILE A 940 63.62 20.36 -5.50
CA ILE A 940 64.31 19.50 -6.51
C ILE A 940 63.34 19.21 -7.68
N ALA A 941 63.86 19.18 -8.90
CA ALA A 941 63.14 18.81 -10.15
C ALA A 941 63.34 17.30 -10.47
N THR A 942 62.77 16.64 -11.49
CA THR A 942 62.30 17.04 -12.84
C THR A 942 61.07 16.16 -13.24
N GLU A 943 60.46 16.17 -14.46
CA GLU A 943 60.77 16.80 -15.76
C GLU A 943 59.49 17.00 -16.64
N GLU A 944 59.69 17.16 -17.95
CA GLU A 944 58.76 17.26 -19.09
C GLU A 944 57.92 15.99 -19.42
N THR A 945 56.89 15.99 -20.30
CA THR A 945 56.58 16.81 -21.50
C THR A 945 55.07 17.08 -21.67
N ALA A 946 54.70 18.01 -22.56
CA ALA A 946 53.32 18.41 -22.84
C ALA A 946 52.94 18.28 -24.33
N ALA A 947 51.62 18.20 -24.60
CA ALA A 947 51.03 18.43 -25.92
C ALA A 947 49.64 19.09 -25.78
N THR A 948 49.55 20.37 -26.12
CA THR A 948 48.31 21.14 -26.23
C THR A 948 47.93 21.35 -27.69
N GLU A 949 46.63 21.38 -28.02
CA GLU A 949 46.14 22.44 -28.92
C GLU A 949 44.65 22.75 -28.74
N THR A 950 44.21 23.85 -29.35
CA THR A 950 43.15 24.74 -28.86
C THR A 950 41.75 24.54 -29.47
N VAL A 951 40.75 24.96 -28.69
CA VAL A 951 39.36 25.23 -29.12
C VAL A 951 39.28 26.21 -30.29
N SER A 952 38.32 26.01 -31.19
CA SER A 952 37.64 27.11 -31.89
C SER A 952 36.17 26.75 -32.17
N ALA A 953 35.32 27.77 -32.27
CA ALA A 953 33.90 27.65 -32.60
C ALA A 953 33.48 28.80 -33.51
N VAL A 954 32.46 28.61 -34.37
CA VAL A 954 31.61 29.67 -34.96
C VAL A 954 30.44 29.02 -35.74
N THR A 955 29.41 29.83 -36.04
CA THR A 955 28.13 29.54 -36.73
C THR A 955 28.32 29.13 -38.22
N ASP A 956 27.34 28.64 -39.01
CA ASP A 956 25.97 29.18 -39.25
C ASP A 956 25.05 28.23 -40.05
N LYS A 957 23.75 28.59 -40.18
CA LYS A 957 22.78 28.00 -41.15
C LYS A 957 22.82 28.73 -42.51
N PRO A 958 22.40 28.08 -43.62
CA PRO A 958 21.14 28.50 -44.28
C PRO A 958 20.31 27.33 -44.86
N SER A 959 19.35 27.58 -45.77
CA SER A 959 18.16 26.74 -46.03
C SER A 959 17.71 26.60 -47.50
N SER A 960 16.79 25.64 -47.76
CA SER A 960 15.87 25.49 -48.94
C SER A 960 16.52 25.10 -50.31
N VAL A 961 15.85 24.59 -51.37
CA VAL A 961 14.43 24.64 -51.86
C VAL A 961 14.00 23.34 -52.62
N ILE A 962 12.71 22.97 -52.45
CA ILE A 962 11.71 22.23 -53.28
C ILE A 962 12.05 21.78 -54.74
N GLU A 963 11.59 20.57 -55.16
CA GLU A 963 10.78 20.35 -56.40
C GLU A 963 9.93 19.05 -56.40
N PHE A 964 8.90 18.97 -57.28
CA PHE A 964 7.82 17.97 -57.34
C PHE A 964 7.94 17.02 -58.55
N TYR A 965 7.33 15.81 -58.52
CA TYR A 965 6.62 15.23 -59.68
C TYR A 965 5.65 14.06 -59.37
N ASP A 966 4.51 14.04 -60.07
CA ASP A 966 3.53 12.94 -60.28
C ASP A 966 2.75 13.26 -61.58
N PRO A 967 2.42 12.29 -62.49
CA PRO A 967 1.03 11.76 -62.48
C PRO A 967 0.80 10.32 -63.04
N GLU A 968 -0.10 9.60 -62.36
CA GLU A 968 -1.29 8.85 -62.88
C GLU A 968 -1.26 7.51 -63.70
N THR A 969 -2.29 6.69 -63.41
CA THR A 969 -2.96 5.58 -64.20
C THR A 969 -2.21 4.24 -64.40
N ALA A 970 -2.79 3.04 -64.24
CA ALA A 970 -4.15 2.58 -64.58
C ALA A 970 -4.57 1.24 -63.88
N ALA A 971 -5.87 0.90 -63.94
CA ALA A 971 -6.51 -0.40 -63.59
C ALA A 971 -6.87 -1.19 -64.90
N PRO A 972 -7.56 -2.37 -64.96
CA PRO A 972 -8.52 -2.95 -63.98
C PRO A 972 -8.65 -4.52 -63.88
N ASP A 973 -9.72 -4.95 -63.18
CA ASP A 973 -10.57 -6.16 -63.38
C ASP A 973 -10.26 -7.55 -62.74
N ALA A 974 -11.22 -7.99 -61.89
CA ALA A 974 -12.04 -9.23 -62.00
C ALA A 974 -12.12 -10.15 -60.75
N TYR A 975 -13.35 -10.31 -60.23
CA TYR A 975 -13.80 -11.38 -59.31
C TYR A 975 -14.28 -12.63 -60.09
N PRO A 976 -14.49 -13.79 -59.42
CA PRO A 976 -15.88 -14.20 -59.14
C PRO A 976 -16.10 -14.72 -57.70
N ALA A 977 -17.35 -15.05 -57.34
CA ALA A 977 -17.80 -15.30 -55.96
C ALA A 977 -18.71 -16.52 -55.78
N SER A 978 -18.92 -16.91 -54.52
CA SER A 978 -20.01 -17.78 -54.02
C SER A 978 -20.11 -17.66 -52.49
N ASP A 979 -21.25 -17.61 -51.76
CA ASP A 979 -22.65 -17.17 -51.91
C ASP A 979 -23.53 -18.00 -50.93
N ALA A 980 -24.63 -17.43 -50.44
CA ALA A 980 -25.69 -17.99 -49.57
C ALA A 980 -25.29 -18.49 -48.14
N SER A 981 -25.84 -17.94 -47.04
CA SER A 981 -27.31 -17.93 -46.82
C SER A 981 -27.81 -17.09 -45.62
N GLN A 982 -28.75 -16.18 -45.94
CA GLN A 982 -30.02 -15.85 -45.25
C GLN A 982 -30.09 -15.55 -43.74
N SER A 983 -30.40 -14.27 -43.43
CA SER A 983 -31.20 -13.86 -42.26
C SER A 983 -32.71 -14.08 -42.48
N PRO A 984 -33.57 -13.81 -41.48
CA PRO A 984 -34.42 -12.61 -41.62
C PRO A 984 -34.60 -11.78 -40.33
N ALA A 985 -34.86 -10.49 -40.49
CA ALA A 985 -35.07 -9.51 -39.41
C ALA A 985 -36.57 -9.19 -39.18
N VAL A 986 -36.88 -8.52 -38.06
CA VAL A 986 -38.19 -7.84 -37.84
C VAL A 986 -37.98 -6.49 -37.14
N SER A 987 -38.37 -5.40 -37.80
CA SER A 987 -38.51 -4.05 -37.22
C SER A 987 -39.60 -3.25 -37.95
N PRO A 988 -40.42 -2.46 -37.23
CA PRO A 988 -41.13 -1.29 -37.77
C PRO A 988 -40.96 -0.02 -36.88
N SER A 989 -40.90 1.26 -37.29
CA SER A 989 -41.03 2.05 -38.56
C SER A 989 -42.18 3.10 -38.46
N VAL A 990 -41.99 4.43 -38.52
CA VAL A 990 -40.75 5.24 -38.59
C VAL A 990 -40.78 6.58 -37.80
N PRO A 991 -41.61 7.62 -38.12
CA PRO A 991 -40.98 8.94 -38.32
C PRO A 991 -41.57 10.15 -37.57
N ASN A 992 -40.77 11.23 -37.51
CA ASN A 992 -41.15 12.49 -38.19
C ASN A 992 -39.93 13.37 -38.54
N GLU A 993 -40.06 14.17 -39.60
CA GLU A 993 -38.99 14.99 -40.20
C GLU A 993 -39.11 16.47 -39.84
N TYR A 994 -38.03 17.24 -40.02
CA TYR A 994 -38.08 18.59 -40.62
C TYR A 994 -36.76 18.87 -41.37
N SER A 995 -36.79 19.69 -42.43
CA SER A 995 -35.72 19.75 -43.44
C SER A 995 -35.44 21.17 -43.98
N ALA A 996 -34.36 21.28 -44.79
CA ALA A 996 -33.90 22.43 -45.59
C ALA A 996 -33.20 23.60 -44.84
N SER A 997 -32.20 24.30 -45.39
CA SER A 997 -31.34 24.03 -46.58
C SER A 997 -30.16 25.02 -46.70
N ASN A 998 -29.03 24.54 -47.23
CA ASN A 998 -27.93 25.23 -47.96
C ASN A 998 -27.75 26.77 -47.87
N ALA A 999 -26.56 27.23 -47.47
CA ALA A 999 -25.65 28.05 -48.30
C ALA A 999 -24.26 28.25 -47.65
N SER A 1000 -23.23 28.52 -48.46
CA SER A 1000 -21.81 28.60 -48.05
C SER A 1000 -21.28 30.04 -47.88
N GLN A 1001 -20.50 30.29 -46.82
CA GLN A 1001 -19.36 31.24 -46.82
C GLN A 1001 -18.25 30.74 -45.88
N SER A 1002 -16.99 31.06 -46.21
CA SER A 1002 -15.79 30.70 -45.44
C SER A 1002 -15.07 31.99 -44.99
N PRO A 1003 -14.09 31.89 -44.06
CA PRO A 1003 -14.29 31.59 -42.65
C PRO A 1003 -14.10 32.85 -41.79
N ALA A 1004 -14.81 32.95 -40.67
CA ALA A 1004 -14.49 33.91 -39.63
C ALA A 1004 -13.45 33.29 -38.67
N VAL A 1005 -12.47 34.08 -38.24
CA VAL A 1005 -11.46 33.67 -37.24
C VAL A 1005 -12.17 33.41 -35.91
N SER A 1006 -12.08 32.20 -35.38
CA SER A 1006 -12.52 31.91 -34.02
C SER A 1006 -11.59 32.63 -33.03
N PRO A 1007 -12.10 33.27 -31.96
CA PRO A 1007 -11.25 33.46 -30.78
C PRO A 1007 -10.82 32.08 -30.28
N THR A 1008 -9.56 31.95 -29.87
CA THR A 1008 -9.11 30.77 -29.13
C THR A 1008 -9.84 30.71 -27.79
N ALA A 1009 -10.15 29.50 -27.34
CA ALA A 1009 -10.52 29.30 -25.94
C ALA A 1009 -9.33 29.73 -25.05
N PRO A 1010 -9.57 30.27 -23.85
CA PRO A 1010 -8.49 30.53 -22.91
C PRO A 1010 -7.84 29.21 -22.49
N GLU A 1011 -6.55 29.07 -22.76
CA GLU A 1011 -5.74 28.01 -22.17
C GLU A 1011 -5.51 28.32 -20.67
N TYR A 1012 -5.25 27.28 -19.89
CA TYR A 1012 -4.98 27.38 -18.46
C TYR A 1012 -3.73 26.55 -18.14
N LEU A 1013 -2.91 27.05 -17.21
CA LEU A 1013 -1.85 26.28 -16.57
C LEU A 1013 -2.37 25.78 -15.23
N TYR A 1014 -2.24 24.49 -15.01
CA TYR A 1014 -2.72 23.77 -13.83
C TYR A 1014 -1.55 23.47 -12.88
N ASP A 1015 -1.86 23.20 -11.61
CA ASP A 1015 -0.90 22.58 -10.69
C ASP A 1015 -0.92 21.03 -10.77
N ALA A 1016 -0.07 20.39 -9.98
CA ALA A 1016 0.02 18.93 -9.86
C ALA A 1016 -1.26 18.26 -9.30
N TRP A 1017 -2.27 19.04 -8.89
CA TRP A 1017 -3.58 18.58 -8.42
C TRP A 1017 -4.70 18.95 -9.41
N GLY A 1018 -4.37 19.39 -10.62
CA GLY A 1018 -5.34 19.73 -11.66
C GLY A 1018 -6.08 21.06 -11.47
N ASN A 1019 -5.68 21.92 -10.53
CA ASN A 1019 -6.35 23.20 -10.30
C ASN A 1019 -5.78 24.29 -11.22
N PRO A 1020 -6.63 25.11 -11.88
CA PRO A 1020 -6.15 26.16 -12.79
C PRO A 1020 -5.54 27.33 -12.00
N GLN A 1021 -4.20 27.39 -11.95
CA GLN A 1021 -3.44 28.42 -11.22
C GLN A 1021 -3.26 29.71 -12.02
N MET A 1022 -3.08 29.59 -13.35
CA MET A 1022 -2.94 30.75 -14.23
C MET A 1022 -3.77 30.59 -15.50
N ARG A 1023 -4.48 31.65 -15.87
CA ARG A 1023 -5.14 31.76 -17.17
C ARG A 1023 -4.15 32.30 -18.19
N VAL A 1024 -3.98 31.59 -19.30
CA VAL A 1024 -3.19 32.06 -20.44
C VAL A 1024 -4.10 32.92 -21.33
N LEU A 1025 -3.75 34.18 -21.48
CA LEU A 1025 -4.33 35.08 -22.48
C LEU A 1025 -3.28 35.38 -23.55
N TYR A 1026 -3.69 35.70 -24.78
CA TYR A 1026 -2.77 36.14 -25.82
C TYR A 1026 -2.93 37.64 -26.07
N ASP A 1027 -1.82 38.36 -26.16
CA ASP A 1027 -1.85 39.77 -26.55
C ASP A 1027 -2.14 39.96 -28.05
N ALA A 1028 -2.27 41.21 -28.48
CA ALA A 1028 -2.57 41.54 -29.88
C ALA A 1028 -1.44 41.20 -30.88
N SER A 1029 -0.31 40.64 -30.41
CA SER A 1029 0.76 40.07 -31.23
C SER A 1029 0.81 38.53 -31.20
N GLY A 1030 -0.10 37.89 -30.47
CA GLY A 1030 -0.15 36.44 -30.30
C GLY A 1030 0.80 35.90 -29.23
N LYS A 1031 1.34 36.75 -28.34
CA LYS A 1031 2.23 36.32 -27.26
C LYS A 1031 1.44 35.96 -26.00
N PRO A 1032 1.74 34.85 -25.30
CA PRO A 1032 1.06 34.50 -24.06
C PRO A 1032 1.39 35.48 -22.93
N VAL A 1033 0.36 35.78 -22.15
CA VAL A 1033 0.32 36.65 -20.96
C VAL A 1033 -0.40 35.86 -19.88
N TYR A 1034 0.35 35.43 -18.88
CA TYR A 1034 -0.15 34.64 -17.76
C TYR A 1034 -0.81 35.54 -16.72
N VAL A 1035 -2.07 35.24 -16.38
CA VAL A 1035 -2.84 35.96 -15.36
C VAL A 1035 -3.12 35.00 -14.22
N PRO A 1036 -2.55 35.22 -13.01
CA PRO A 1036 -2.90 34.45 -11.82
C PRO A 1036 -4.40 34.48 -11.54
N ILE A 1037 -4.92 33.33 -11.15
CA ILE A 1037 -6.30 33.18 -10.68
C ILE A 1037 -6.28 33.34 -9.15
N THR A 1038 -7.22 34.11 -8.62
CA THR A 1038 -7.27 34.56 -7.21
C THR A 1038 -8.65 34.34 -6.61
#